data_AF-A0A536TMK5-F1
#
_entry.id   AF-A0A536TMK5-F1
#
_cell.length_a   1.000
_cell.length_b   1.000
_cell.length_c   1.000
_cell.angle_alpha   90.00
_cell.angle_beta   90.00
_cell.angle_gamma   90.00
#
_symmetry.space_group_name_H-M   'P 1'
#
loop_
_entity.id
_entity.type
_entity.pdbx_description
1 polymer ?
#
loop_
_entity_poly.entity_id
_entity_poly.type
_entity_poly.pdbx_seq_one_letter_code
_entity_poly.pdbx_strand_id
1 'polypeptide(L)'
;MPNDTQIEALKVPPHSLEAEQSVLGGLLLENPAADRIGDILGADDFYSDAHRVVFNAIMSLIADNKPADVVTVGETLSSLKKLDYIGGMVYLGALVENVPTAANIRRYAEIVRERAILRRLAAAGGEIADTAYNPLGRSVREVLDQAETKVFEIAEHGARGQQGFQELRPLLTQAVERIELLFHRDNPSDVTGVPTGFTDLDHMTSGLQEGDLIVIAGRPSMGKTALALNIAEHIALSSKLPVGIFSMEMGSMQLAMRLIGSVGRLDQHKVRTGQLVPDDWERLSEALGRLSEAAIHVDETPALNALELRARARRLSRQYGGKIGAIVVDYLQLMQAIAEGENRATEISEISRSLKALAKELKAPVLALSQLNRSLEQRPNKRPIMSDLRECVTGDTHVLLADGRRLPIRALVDTTPEVWAMSPEGKIVSAKSDRVWFVGTRPVVRIAFASGRAIRATGRHRLYGGGGWVRADALQPGDRIALARMVPPPRAPIAWPDHHVVLLGQLVGDGSYLNHQPLRYTTASEDNSRAVREAAEAFGGRVTRYAGRGLWHQLLISGNGNRWAPDGVNRWLRELGIFNQRSYQKRLPPGAFRLSNEQIALLLQHLWATDGSISPRGAAVYTVDVSGSTQQLRFLDKVGAFGPRAAPARALRAVLEATMPNTNTDTIPIEMFQQVKSIMRAKGISQRAMAARRGTAYGG
;
A
#
# COMPACT_ATOMS: atom_id res chain seq x y z
N MET A 1 40.73 -29.38 34.40
CA MET A 1 39.37 -29.89 34.67
C MET A 1 38.81 -30.34 33.33
N PRO A 2 38.37 -31.60 33.18
CA PRO A 2 37.83 -32.09 31.92
C PRO A 2 36.53 -31.35 31.62
N ASN A 3 36.40 -30.83 30.40
CA ASN A 3 35.16 -30.29 29.87
C ASN A 3 34.08 -31.37 29.96
N ASP A 4 33.09 -31.09 30.79
CA ASP A 4 31.96 -31.96 31.07
C ASP A 4 31.03 -31.96 29.86
N THR A 5 31.20 -32.96 28.98
CA THR A 5 30.35 -33.19 27.80
C THR A 5 28.87 -33.36 28.15
N GLN A 6 28.54 -33.56 29.43
CA GLN A 6 27.16 -33.57 29.95
C GLN A 6 26.54 -32.17 30.10
N ILE A 7 27.35 -31.10 30.22
CA ILE A 7 26.83 -29.72 30.33
C ILE A 7 26.53 -29.12 28.95
N GLU A 8 27.26 -29.50 27.90
CA GLU A 8 26.92 -29.12 26.52
C GLU A 8 25.64 -29.81 26.01
N ALA A 9 25.23 -30.93 26.60
CA ALA A 9 23.98 -31.63 26.30
C ALA A 9 22.70 -30.91 26.80
N LEU A 10 22.82 -29.79 27.53
CA LEU A 10 21.70 -29.13 28.24
C LEU A 10 21.04 -27.95 27.50
N LYS A 11 21.29 -27.73 26.20
CA LYS A 11 20.53 -26.74 25.39
C LYS A 11 19.85 -27.36 24.17
N VAL A 12 19.27 -28.56 24.31
CA VAL A 12 18.36 -29.06 23.28
C VAL A 12 17.12 -28.16 23.26
N PRO A 13 16.72 -27.59 22.10
CA PRO A 13 15.54 -26.74 22.03
C PRO A 13 14.28 -27.51 22.47
N PRO A 14 13.31 -26.87 23.16
CA PRO A 14 12.09 -27.52 23.60
C PRO A 14 11.33 -28.20 22.44
N HIS A 15 11.00 -29.49 22.61
CA HIS A 15 10.29 -30.32 21.64
C HIS A 15 9.55 -31.46 22.35
N SER A 16 8.64 -32.13 21.64
CA SER A 16 8.06 -33.43 22.04
C SER A 16 7.73 -34.21 20.78
N LEU A 17 8.55 -35.22 20.48
CA LEU A 17 8.37 -36.04 19.29
C LEU A 17 7.12 -36.92 19.42
N GLU A 18 6.77 -37.35 20.63
CA GLU A 18 5.60 -38.17 20.91
C GLU A 18 4.31 -37.42 20.60
N ALA A 19 4.23 -36.14 20.97
CA ALA A 19 3.09 -35.28 20.64
C ALA A 19 3.01 -35.02 19.13
N GLU A 20 4.14 -34.79 18.46
CA GLU A 20 4.19 -34.62 17.00
C GLU A 20 3.72 -35.88 16.27
N GLN A 21 4.18 -37.06 16.67
CA GLN A 21 3.76 -38.35 16.12
C GLN A 21 2.26 -38.58 16.34
N SER A 22 1.76 -38.27 17.54
CA SER A 22 0.33 -38.40 17.88
C SER A 22 -0.55 -37.49 17.03
N VAL A 23 -0.09 -36.27 16.69
CA VAL A 23 -0.81 -35.37 15.78
C VAL A 23 -0.82 -35.94 14.36
N LEU A 24 0.33 -36.34 13.83
CA LEU A 24 0.42 -36.84 12.45
C LEU A 24 -0.36 -38.14 12.27
N GLY A 25 -0.22 -39.10 13.16
CA GLY A 25 -0.98 -40.35 13.11
C GLY A 25 -2.47 -40.13 13.33
N GLY A 26 -2.86 -39.16 14.18
CA GLY A 26 -4.26 -38.77 14.37
C GLY A 26 -4.89 -38.22 13.09
N LEU A 27 -4.13 -37.42 12.32
CA LEU A 27 -4.58 -36.92 11.02
C LEU A 27 -4.68 -38.01 9.95
N LEU A 28 -3.76 -38.98 9.95
CA LEU A 28 -3.77 -40.13 9.04
C LEU A 28 -4.95 -41.09 9.32
N LEU A 29 -5.44 -41.13 10.56
CA LEU A 29 -6.62 -41.91 10.99
C LEU A 29 -7.93 -41.16 10.75
N GLU A 30 -7.98 -39.87 11.11
CA GLU A 30 -9.19 -39.03 11.02
C GLU A 30 -8.87 -37.70 10.31
N ASN A 31 -9.05 -37.64 8.99
CA ASN A 31 -8.83 -36.39 8.25
C ASN A 31 -9.66 -35.18 8.72
N PRO A 32 -10.94 -35.32 9.16
CA PRO A 32 -11.70 -34.20 9.72
C PRO A 32 -11.09 -33.58 10.98
N ALA A 33 -10.15 -34.28 11.63
CA ALA A 33 -9.41 -33.73 12.76
C ALA A 33 -8.53 -32.53 12.37
N ALA A 34 -8.18 -32.38 11.07
CA ALA A 34 -7.44 -31.23 10.56
C ALA A 34 -8.13 -29.90 10.86
N ASP A 35 -9.47 -29.85 10.74
CA ASP A 35 -10.25 -28.64 11.02
C ASP A 35 -10.17 -28.21 12.50
N ARG A 36 -9.98 -29.18 13.41
CA ARG A 36 -9.89 -28.93 14.87
C ARG A 36 -8.54 -28.39 15.33
N ILE A 37 -7.50 -28.51 14.49
CA ILE A 37 -6.13 -28.11 14.83
C ILE A 37 -5.54 -27.07 13.88
N GLY A 38 -6.17 -26.80 12.75
CA GLY A 38 -5.68 -25.88 11.71
C GLY A 38 -5.56 -24.42 12.18
N ASP A 39 -6.25 -24.04 13.26
CA ASP A 39 -6.13 -22.74 13.92
C ASP A 39 -5.00 -22.67 14.97
N ILE A 40 -4.51 -23.83 15.42
CA ILE A 40 -3.52 -23.96 16.51
C ILE A 40 -2.11 -24.21 15.96
N LEU A 41 -1.99 -25.08 14.95
CA LEU A 41 -0.73 -25.69 14.55
C LEU A 41 -0.43 -25.52 13.06
N GLY A 42 0.76 -25.00 12.75
CA GLY A 42 1.31 -24.96 11.39
C GLY A 42 2.49 -25.91 11.19
N ALA A 43 2.93 -26.09 9.95
CA ALA A 43 4.06 -26.96 9.63
C ALA A 43 5.35 -26.55 10.37
N ASP A 44 5.63 -25.25 10.50
CA ASP A 44 6.85 -24.74 11.15
C ASP A 44 6.88 -24.98 12.68
N ASP A 45 5.75 -25.37 13.27
CA ASP A 45 5.68 -25.67 14.71
C ASP A 45 6.30 -27.03 15.05
N PHE A 46 6.40 -27.95 14.08
CA PHE A 46 7.09 -29.23 14.29
C PHE A 46 8.60 -29.02 14.42
N TYR A 47 9.21 -29.73 15.38
CA TYR A 47 10.65 -29.76 15.59
C TYR A 47 11.36 -30.58 14.52
N SER A 48 10.82 -31.77 14.22
CA SER A 48 11.39 -32.68 13.21
C SER A 48 11.05 -32.20 11.80
N ASP A 49 12.07 -32.02 10.95
CA ASP A 49 11.87 -31.65 9.55
C ASP A 49 11.08 -32.72 8.78
N ALA A 50 11.30 -34.00 9.10
CA ALA A 50 10.52 -35.10 8.55
C ALA A 50 9.02 -34.95 8.88
N HIS A 51 8.68 -34.54 10.10
CA HIS A 51 7.29 -34.30 10.49
C HIS A 51 6.67 -33.10 9.76
N ARG A 52 7.44 -32.03 9.50
CA ARG A 52 6.98 -30.90 8.66
C ARG A 52 6.60 -31.35 7.27
N VAL A 53 7.43 -32.20 6.68
CA VAL A 53 7.21 -32.74 5.34
C VAL A 53 5.95 -33.60 5.30
N VAL A 54 5.76 -34.48 6.28
CA VAL A 54 4.55 -35.31 6.41
C VAL A 54 3.30 -34.45 6.61
N PHE A 55 3.33 -33.49 7.54
CA PHE A 55 2.21 -32.59 7.81
C PHE A 55 1.78 -31.81 6.55
N ASN A 56 2.74 -31.25 5.81
CA ASN A 56 2.46 -30.54 4.56
C ASN A 56 1.81 -31.44 3.50
N ALA A 57 2.26 -32.69 3.38
CA ALA A 57 1.67 -33.65 2.43
C ALA A 57 0.21 -33.99 2.82
N ILE A 58 -0.05 -34.22 4.11
CA ILE A 58 -1.39 -34.45 4.65
C ILE A 58 -2.30 -33.25 4.36
N MET A 59 -1.87 -32.04 4.75
CA MET A 59 -2.67 -30.83 4.56
C MET A 59 -2.92 -30.51 3.08
N SER A 60 -1.96 -30.80 2.19
CA SER A 60 -2.13 -30.62 0.74
C SER A 60 -3.19 -31.56 0.17
N LEU A 61 -3.20 -32.83 0.59
CA LEU A 61 -4.22 -33.79 0.15
C LEU A 61 -5.61 -33.40 0.64
N ILE A 62 -5.72 -33.01 1.92
CA ILE A 62 -6.99 -32.56 2.51
C ILE A 62 -7.50 -31.30 1.79
N ALA A 63 -6.63 -30.33 1.49
CA ALA A 63 -6.99 -29.12 0.75
C ALA A 63 -7.51 -29.41 -0.67
N ASP A 64 -6.96 -30.46 -1.32
CA ASP A 64 -7.42 -30.95 -2.62
C ASP A 64 -8.69 -31.84 -2.54
N ASN A 65 -9.32 -31.94 -1.35
CA ASN A 65 -10.43 -32.84 -1.04
C ASN A 65 -10.12 -34.32 -1.36
N LYS A 66 -8.86 -34.74 -1.17
CA LYS A 66 -8.43 -36.14 -1.28
C LYS A 66 -8.23 -36.74 0.12
N PRO A 67 -8.57 -38.02 0.34
CA PRO A 67 -8.27 -38.68 1.60
C PRO A 67 -6.75 -38.72 1.82
N ALA A 68 -6.34 -38.43 3.05
CA ALA A 68 -4.94 -38.45 3.48
C ALA A 68 -4.73 -39.61 4.45
N ASP A 69 -4.42 -40.78 3.90
CA ASP A 69 -4.07 -42.00 4.63
C ASP A 69 -2.59 -42.38 4.36
N VAL A 70 -2.11 -43.44 5.00
CA VAL A 70 -0.72 -43.91 4.87
C VAL A 70 -0.31 -44.15 3.41
N VAL A 71 -1.22 -44.64 2.57
CA VAL A 71 -0.94 -45.01 1.17
C VAL A 71 -0.89 -43.76 0.29
N THR A 72 -1.90 -42.91 0.36
CA THR A 72 -2.03 -41.67 -0.41
C THR A 72 -0.96 -40.63 -0.04
N VAL A 73 -0.63 -40.52 1.25
CA VAL A 73 0.49 -39.69 1.72
C VAL A 73 1.82 -40.28 1.25
N GLY A 74 1.97 -41.61 1.31
CA GLY A 74 3.15 -42.31 0.81
C GLY A 74 3.41 -42.07 -0.68
N GLU A 75 2.37 -42.18 -1.52
CA GLU A 75 2.44 -41.91 -2.96
C GLU A 75 2.79 -40.45 -3.24
N THR A 76 2.16 -39.52 -2.52
CA THR A 76 2.45 -38.09 -2.63
C THR A 76 3.91 -37.79 -2.30
N LEU A 77 4.42 -38.34 -1.19
CA LEU A 77 5.81 -38.17 -0.78
C LEU A 77 6.80 -38.87 -1.73
N SER A 78 6.42 -39.99 -2.33
CA SER A 78 7.20 -40.69 -3.36
C SER A 78 7.34 -39.85 -4.63
N SER A 79 6.22 -39.26 -5.10
CA SER A 79 6.23 -38.35 -6.26
C SER A 79 7.12 -37.13 -6.05
N LEU A 80 7.22 -36.65 -4.80
CA LEU A 80 8.10 -35.56 -4.39
C LEU A 80 9.53 -35.99 -4.08
N LYS A 81 9.86 -37.29 -4.21
CA LYS A 81 11.15 -37.91 -3.85
C LYS A 81 11.56 -37.65 -2.40
N LYS A 82 10.60 -37.58 -1.48
CA LYS A 82 10.78 -37.36 -0.04
C LYS A 82 10.40 -38.56 0.83
N LEU A 83 9.86 -39.64 0.24
CA LEU A 83 9.44 -40.83 0.99
C LEU A 83 10.61 -41.51 1.72
N ASP A 84 11.74 -41.72 1.06
CA ASP A 84 12.92 -42.32 1.69
C ASP A 84 13.52 -41.41 2.78
N TYR A 85 13.42 -40.08 2.61
CA TYR A 85 13.91 -39.09 3.57
C TYR A 85 13.18 -39.16 4.92
N ILE A 86 11.88 -39.44 4.93
CA ILE A 86 11.09 -39.54 6.17
C ILE A 86 11.15 -40.91 6.84
N GLY A 87 11.91 -41.88 6.30
CA GLY A 87 11.98 -43.26 6.82
C GLY A 87 11.06 -44.27 6.09
N GLY A 88 10.51 -43.90 4.93
CA GLY A 88 9.74 -44.79 4.08
C GLY A 88 8.32 -45.10 4.59
N MET A 89 7.65 -46.05 3.91
CA MET A 89 6.29 -46.49 4.27
C MET A 89 6.21 -47.06 5.70
N VAL A 90 7.29 -47.69 6.18
CA VAL A 90 7.38 -48.27 7.53
C VAL A 90 7.19 -47.18 8.59
N TYR A 91 7.77 -46.00 8.38
CA TYR A 91 7.63 -44.90 9.32
C TYR A 91 6.21 -44.32 9.37
N LEU A 92 5.56 -44.17 8.20
CA LEU A 92 4.16 -43.71 8.14
C LEU A 92 3.21 -44.69 8.84
N GLY A 93 3.46 -46.01 8.73
CA GLY A 93 2.72 -47.02 9.49
C GLY A 93 2.93 -46.88 11.00
N ALA A 94 4.18 -46.69 11.44
CA ALA A 94 4.51 -46.48 12.84
C ALA A 94 3.88 -45.20 13.43
N LEU A 95 3.68 -44.14 12.64
CA LEU A 95 2.96 -42.95 13.10
C LEU A 95 1.51 -43.26 13.50
N VAL A 96 0.85 -44.15 12.76
CA VAL A 96 -0.54 -44.57 13.05
C VAL A 96 -0.61 -45.48 14.27
N GLU A 97 0.32 -46.44 14.39
CA GLU A 97 0.35 -47.39 15.51
C GLU A 97 0.60 -46.73 16.87
N ASN A 98 1.34 -45.61 16.89
CA ASN A 98 1.71 -44.91 18.11
C ASN A 98 0.64 -43.93 18.63
N VAL A 99 -0.53 -43.81 17.99
CA VAL A 99 -1.58 -42.87 18.41
C VAL A 99 -2.56 -43.54 19.38
N PRO A 100 -2.64 -43.09 20.65
CA PRO A 100 -3.55 -43.70 21.63
C PRO A 100 -5.03 -43.44 21.32
N THR A 101 -5.36 -42.22 20.87
CA THR A 101 -6.71 -41.84 20.41
C THR A 101 -6.68 -40.56 19.58
N ALA A 102 -7.41 -40.55 18.45
CA ALA A 102 -7.58 -39.36 17.62
C ALA A 102 -8.47 -38.28 18.30
N ALA A 103 -9.24 -38.65 19.33
CA ALA A 103 -10.10 -37.71 20.06
C ALA A 103 -9.30 -36.61 20.79
N ASN A 104 -8.06 -36.90 21.21
CA ASN A 104 -7.20 -35.98 21.96
C ASN A 104 -6.21 -35.20 21.08
N ILE A 105 -6.35 -35.26 19.76
CA ILE A 105 -5.44 -34.61 18.80
C ILE A 105 -5.21 -33.12 19.08
N ARG A 106 -6.26 -32.41 19.53
CA ARG A 106 -6.17 -30.98 19.88
C ARG A 106 -5.20 -30.74 21.04
N ARG A 107 -5.22 -31.60 22.07
CA ARG A 107 -4.31 -31.49 23.22
C ARG A 107 -2.87 -31.74 22.81
N TYR A 108 -2.63 -32.71 21.92
CA TYR A 108 -1.28 -32.94 21.39
C TYR A 108 -0.81 -31.76 20.51
N ALA A 109 -1.69 -31.18 19.70
CA ALA A 109 -1.40 -29.98 18.91
C ALA A 109 -1.05 -28.77 19.81
N GLU A 110 -1.76 -28.56 20.92
CA GLU A 110 -1.41 -27.55 21.93
C GLU A 110 -0.01 -27.77 22.48
N ILE A 111 0.36 -29.02 22.83
CA ILE A 111 1.70 -29.36 23.34
C ILE A 111 2.77 -29.03 22.29
N VAL A 112 2.58 -29.42 21.02
CA VAL A 112 3.54 -29.10 19.95
C VAL A 112 3.66 -27.58 19.79
N ARG A 113 2.55 -26.84 19.83
CA ARG A 113 2.52 -25.38 19.73
C ARG A 113 3.24 -24.71 20.89
N GLU A 114 3.01 -25.14 22.12
CA GLU A 114 3.70 -24.63 23.32
C GLU A 114 5.21 -24.83 23.20
N ARG A 115 5.66 -26.03 22.78
CA ARG A 115 7.08 -26.32 22.56
C ARG A 115 7.66 -25.47 21.42
N ALA A 116 6.92 -25.23 20.35
CA ALA A 116 7.33 -24.36 19.26
C ALA A 116 7.51 -22.90 19.70
N ILE A 117 6.62 -22.39 20.56
CA ILE A 117 6.73 -21.04 21.14
C ILE A 117 7.97 -20.95 22.03
N LEU A 118 8.19 -21.93 22.92
CA LEU A 118 9.38 -21.97 23.77
C LEU A 118 10.67 -22.06 22.95
N ARG A 119 10.67 -22.83 21.86
CA ARG A 119 11.81 -22.94 20.94
C ARG A 119 12.10 -21.62 20.23
N ARG A 120 11.08 -20.92 19.74
CA ARG A 120 11.23 -19.58 19.14
C ARG A 120 11.74 -18.55 20.15
N LEU A 121 11.26 -18.61 21.39
CA LEU A 121 11.75 -17.76 22.48
C LEU A 121 13.22 -18.03 22.81
N ALA A 122 13.63 -19.30 22.87
CA ALA A 122 15.02 -19.68 23.09
C ALA A 122 15.94 -19.19 21.95
N ALA A 123 15.49 -19.32 20.69
CA ALA A 123 16.23 -18.83 19.52
C ALA A 123 16.36 -17.30 19.53
N ALA A 124 15.25 -16.57 19.75
CA ALA A 124 15.28 -15.12 19.87
C ALA A 124 16.16 -14.65 21.02
N GLY A 125 16.12 -15.32 22.17
CA GLY A 125 17.02 -15.05 23.30
C GLY A 125 18.49 -15.24 22.96
N GLY A 126 18.82 -16.30 22.21
CA GLY A 126 20.18 -16.54 21.69
C GLY A 126 20.64 -15.41 20.76
N GLU A 127 19.81 -15.04 19.78
CA GLU A 127 20.16 -13.96 18.84
C GLU A 127 20.26 -12.58 19.51
N ILE A 128 19.43 -12.31 20.53
CA ILE A 128 19.52 -11.07 21.33
C ILE A 128 20.83 -11.07 22.11
N ALA A 129 21.20 -12.18 22.74
CA ALA A 129 22.47 -12.31 23.44
C ALA A 129 23.66 -12.12 22.48
N ASP A 130 23.64 -12.77 21.32
CA ASP A 130 24.70 -12.65 20.31
C ASP A 130 24.85 -11.20 19.81
N THR A 131 23.73 -10.50 19.60
CA THR A 131 23.72 -9.09 19.18
C THR A 131 24.25 -8.17 20.29
N ALA A 132 23.96 -8.48 21.56
CA ALA A 132 24.45 -7.73 22.71
C ALA A 132 25.98 -7.87 22.88
N TYR A 133 26.54 -9.06 22.63
CA TYR A 133 27.98 -9.29 22.66
C TYR A 133 28.71 -8.76 21.41
N ASN A 134 28.04 -8.76 20.24
CA ASN A 134 28.60 -8.33 18.96
C ASN A 134 27.69 -7.32 18.23
N PRO A 135 27.64 -6.04 18.65
CA PRO A 135 26.73 -5.05 18.07
C PRO A 135 27.07 -4.60 16.63
N LEU A 136 28.22 -5.02 16.06
CA LEU A 136 28.62 -4.74 14.66
C LEU A 136 28.50 -3.26 14.25
N GLY A 137 28.74 -2.33 15.18
CA GLY A 137 28.65 -0.87 14.94
C GLY A 137 27.24 -0.28 15.01
N ARG A 138 26.23 -1.07 15.39
CA ARG A 138 24.87 -0.59 15.69
C ARG A 138 24.84 0.17 17.02
N SER A 139 23.97 1.16 17.12
CA SER A 139 23.75 1.88 18.37
C SER A 139 23.01 0.99 19.38
N VAL A 140 23.18 1.29 20.67
CA VAL A 140 22.46 0.58 21.76
C VAL A 140 20.95 0.65 21.55
N ARG A 141 20.44 1.78 21.03
CA ARG A 141 19.01 1.96 20.74
C ARG A 141 18.53 0.99 19.66
N GLU A 142 19.27 0.85 18.56
CA GLU A 142 18.93 -0.09 17.48
C GLU A 142 18.94 -1.55 17.96
N VAL A 143 19.88 -1.91 18.85
CA VAL A 143 19.96 -3.26 19.44
C VAL A 143 18.74 -3.53 20.34
N LEU A 144 18.32 -2.54 21.14
CA LEU A 144 17.13 -2.63 21.98
C LEU A 144 15.83 -2.73 21.14
N ASP A 145 15.69 -1.90 20.11
CA ASP A 145 14.52 -1.92 19.22
C ASP A 145 14.40 -3.27 18.48
N GLN A 146 15.54 -3.83 18.04
CA GLN A 146 15.57 -5.15 17.42
C GLN A 146 15.18 -6.27 18.41
N ALA A 147 15.65 -6.19 19.65
CA ALA A 147 15.30 -7.15 20.70
C ALA A 147 13.81 -7.08 21.04
N GLU A 148 13.24 -5.88 21.16
CA GLU A 148 11.82 -5.67 21.42
C GLU A 148 10.97 -6.22 20.28
N THR A 149 11.35 -5.95 19.02
CA THR A 149 10.67 -6.47 17.83
C THR A 149 10.61 -8.00 17.84
N LYS A 150 11.73 -8.68 18.10
CA LYS A 150 11.80 -10.15 18.11
C LYS A 150 10.94 -10.78 19.21
N VAL A 151 10.95 -10.21 20.40
CA VAL A 151 10.11 -10.68 21.51
C VAL A 151 8.63 -10.43 21.20
N PHE A 152 8.33 -9.31 20.55
CA PHE A 152 6.98 -8.94 20.17
C PHE A 152 6.38 -9.87 19.10
N GLU A 153 7.14 -10.23 18.07
CA GLU A 153 6.71 -11.17 17.02
C GLU A 153 6.27 -12.53 17.60
N ILE A 154 6.94 -13.00 18.65
CA ILE A 154 6.59 -14.24 19.36
C ILE A 154 5.25 -14.09 20.10
N ALA A 155 5.05 -12.96 20.77
CA ALA A 155 3.81 -12.68 21.50
C ALA A 155 2.59 -12.56 20.57
N GLU A 156 2.76 -11.96 19.39
CA GLU A 156 1.68 -11.85 18.39
C GLU A 156 1.27 -13.22 17.83
N HIS A 157 2.24 -14.09 17.56
CA HIS A 157 1.95 -15.46 17.11
C HIS A 157 1.24 -16.31 18.18
N GLY A 158 1.47 -16.04 19.47
CA GLY A 158 0.75 -16.71 20.57
C GLY A 158 -0.72 -16.29 20.69
N ALA A 159 -1.06 -15.04 20.36
CA ALA A 159 -2.40 -14.48 20.54
C ALA A 159 -3.39 -14.80 19.41
N ARG A 160 -2.91 -15.15 18.20
CA ARG A 160 -3.78 -15.42 17.03
C ARG A 160 -4.69 -16.65 17.18
N GLY A 161 -4.38 -17.59 18.08
CA GLY A 161 -5.16 -18.82 18.29
C GLY A 161 -6.43 -18.68 19.15
N GLN A 162 -6.73 -17.50 19.71
CA GLN A 162 -7.83 -17.34 20.68
C GLN A 162 -9.08 -16.61 20.17
N GLN A 163 -9.12 -16.10 18.93
CA GLN A 163 -10.27 -15.34 18.42
C GLN A 163 -10.78 -15.87 17.09
N GLY A 164 -11.59 -16.93 17.14
CA GLY A 164 -12.41 -17.41 16.03
C GLY A 164 -13.78 -16.68 15.95
N PHE A 165 -14.63 -17.13 15.02
CA PHE A 165 -16.02 -16.69 14.95
C PHE A 165 -16.77 -17.01 16.25
N GLN A 166 -17.49 -16.04 16.80
CA GLN A 166 -18.37 -16.26 17.94
C GLN A 166 -19.79 -16.53 17.43
N GLU A 167 -20.49 -17.50 18.05
CA GLU A 167 -21.89 -17.71 17.75
C GLU A 167 -22.73 -16.48 18.13
N LEU A 168 -23.68 -16.11 17.27
CA LEU A 168 -24.52 -14.94 17.49
C LEU A 168 -25.44 -15.10 18.71
N ARG A 169 -25.90 -16.32 19.01
CA ARG A 169 -26.87 -16.59 20.08
C ARG A 169 -26.37 -16.12 21.47
N PRO A 170 -25.16 -16.53 21.95
CA PRO A 170 -24.60 -15.99 23.19
C PRO A 170 -24.49 -14.45 23.22
N LEU A 171 -24.14 -13.83 22.09
CA LEU A 171 -23.99 -12.38 21.99
C LEU A 171 -25.34 -11.65 22.12
N LEU A 172 -26.41 -12.24 21.57
CA LEU A 172 -27.76 -11.68 21.69
C LEU A 172 -28.24 -11.72 23.14
N THR A 173 -28.00 -12.81 23.88
CA THR A 173 -28.32 -12.88 25.30
C THR A 173 -27.59 -11.79 26.09
N GLN A 174 -26.28 -11.64 25.88
CA GLN A 174 -25.49 -10.59 26.52
C GLN A 174 -25.98 -9.18 26.16
N ALA A 175 -26.40 -8.97 24.91
CA ALA A 175 -26.95 -7.69 24.47
C ALA A 175 -28.28 -7.36 25.16
N VAL A 176 -29.18 -8.35 25.31
CA VAL A 176 -30.45 -8.17 26.03
C VAL A 176 -30.22 -7.91 27.51
N GLU A 177 -29.35 -8.69 28.17
CA GLU A 177 -28.97 -8.46 29.58
C GLU A 177 -28.41 -7.05 29.78
N ARG A 178 -27.58 -6.57 28.83
CA ARG A 178 -27.04 -5.21 28.85
C ARG A 178 -28.13 -4.16 28.70
N ILE A 179 -29.11 -4.37 27.83
CA ILE A 179 -30.25 -3.46 27.63
C ILE A 179 -31.15 -3.44 28.86
N GLU A 180 -31.47 -4.59 29.45
CA GLU A 180 -32.26 -4.69 30.68
C GLU A 180 -31.57 -3.97 31.84
N LEU A 181 -30.25 -4.16 31.99
CA LEU A 181 -29.46 -3.46 33.00
C LEU A 181 -29.47 -1.93 32.81
N LEU A 182 -29.56 -1.46 31.55
CA LEU A 182 -29.69 -0.04 31.24
C LEU A 182 -31.13 0.47 31.45
N PHE A 183 -32.14 -0.36 31.20
CA PHE A 183 -33.56 -0.02 31.35
C PHE A 183 -33.99 0.07 32.82
N HIS A 184 -33.43 -0.78 33.69
CA HIS A 184 -33.75 -0.84 35.13
C HIS A 184 -32.92 0.14 36.00
N ARG A 185 -32.18 1.08 35.39
CA ARG A 185 -31.51 2.17 36.13
C ARG A 185 -32.47 3.33 36.32
N ASP A 186 -32.67 3.75 37.57
CA ASP A 186 -33.66 4.76 37.98
C ASP A 186 -33.40 6.21 37.49
N ASN A 187 -32.34 6.46 36.68
CA ASN A 187 -31.97 7.80 36.20
C ASN A 187 -31.96 7.90 34.65
N PRO A 188 -32.83 8.73 34.04
CA PRO A 188 -32.87 8.97 32.58
C PRO A 188 -31.66 9.71 31.98
N SER A 189 -30.78 10.26 32.83
CA SER A 189 -29.62 11.07 32.42
C SER A 189 -28.31 10.30 32.33
N ASP A 190 -28.31 8.99 32.60
CA ASP A 190 -27.07 8.23 32.71
C ASP A 190 -26.55 7.77 31.35
N VAL A 191 -25.47 8.44 30.98
CA VAL A 191 -24.59 8.18 29.85
C VAL A 191 -24.11 6.72 29.88
N THR A 192 -24.24 5.98 28.77
CA THR A 192 -23.89 4.54 28.73
C THR A 192 -22.37 4.30 28.74
N GLY A 193 -21.62 5.22 28.14
CA GLY A 193 -20.16 5.27 28.16
C GLY A 193 -19.60 6.18 29.26
N VAL A 194 -18.31 6.49 29.18
CA VAL A 194 -17.64 7.42 30.10
C VAL A 194 -18.12 8.85 29.80
N PRO A 195 -18.69 9.59 30.77
CA PRO A 195 -19.21 10.94 30.53
C PRO A 195 -18.09 11.92 30.24
N THR A 196 -18.32 12.82 29.28
CA THR A 196 -17.36 13.85 28.87
C THR A 196 -17.41 15.08 29.78
N GLY A 197 -18.50 15.27 30.50
CA GLY A 197 -18.77 16.47 31.30
C GLY A 197 -19.46 17.59 30.53
N PHE A 198 -19.73 17.37 29.23
CA PHE A 198 -20.52 18.27 28.40
C PHE A 198 -21.86 17.60 28.10
N THR A 199 -22.92 18.06 28.78
CA THR A 199 -24.26 17.43 28.69
C THR A 199 -24.77 17.30 27.26
N ASP A 200 -24.58 18.33 26.44
CA ASP A 200 -25.00 18.31 25.04
C ASP A 200 -24.24 17.25 24.22
N LEU A 201 -22.93 17.11 24.47
CA LEU A 201 -22.09 16.13 23.79
C LEU A 201 -22.44 14.72 24.24
N ASP A 202 -22.60 14.52 25.55
CA ASP A 202 -22.97 13.24 26.14
C ASP A 202 -24.35 12.77 25.67
N HIS A 203 -25.30 13.69 25.46
CA HIS A 203 -26.59 13.36 24.85
C HIS A 203 -26.46 12.94 23.39
N MET A 204 -25.51 13.52 22.64
CA MET A 204 -25.26 13.16 21.24
C MET A 204 -24.49 11.85 21.08
N THR A 205 -23.58 11.53 22.00
CA THR A 205 -22.68 10.37 21.87
C THR A 205 -23.01 9.22 22.81
N SER A 206 -23.93 9.43 23.76
CA SER A 206 -24.12 8.56 24.92
C SER A 206 -22.80 8.33 25.68
N GLY A 207 -21.94 9.35 25.71
CA GLY A 207 -20.61 9.34 26.33
C GLY A 207 -19.54 8.73 25.44
N LEU A 208 -18.36 8.51 26.02
CA LEU A 208 -17.23 7.87 25.36
C LEU A 208 -17.29 6.36 25.56
N GLN A 209 -17.52 5.62 24.48
CA GLN A 209 -17.69 4.17 24.54
C GLN A 209 -16.35 3.45 24.72
N GLU A 210 -16.39 2.35 25.46
CA GLU A 210 -15.22 1.48 25.64
C GLU A 210 -14.77 0.89 24.30
N GLY A 211 -13.46 0.86 24.07
CA GLY A 211 -12.92 0.32 22.83
C GLY A 211 -12.90 1.29 21.65
N ASP A 212 -13.44 2.50 21.81
CA ASP A 212 -13.49 3.49 20.75
C ASP A 212 -12.25 4.38 20.64
N LEU A 213 -11.95 4.73 19.39
CA LEU A 213 -10.94 5.72 19.04
C LEU A 213 -11.68 6.98 18.60
N ILE A 214 -11.59 8.03 19.41
CA ILE A 214 -12.24 9.31 19.20
C ILE A 214 -11.19 10.31 18.70
N VAL A 215 -11.42 10.89 17.52
CA VAL A 215 -10.47 11.84 16.92
C VAL A 215 -10.98 13.27 17.10
N ILE A 216 -10.21 14.11 17.81
CA ILE A 216 -10.50 15.53 17.99
C ILE A 216 -9.61 16.34 17.04
N ALA A 217 -10.21 16.89 15.99
CA ALA A 217 -9.49 17.59 14.93
C ALA A 217 -9.82 19.09 14.86
N GLY A 218 -8.79 19.91 14.69
CA GLY A 218 -8.93 21.37 14.58
C GLY A 218 -7.65 22.06 14.08
N ARG A 219 -7.70 23.36 13.81
CA ARG A 219 -6.49 24.15 13.49
C ARG A 219 -5.66 24.42 14.76
N PRO A 220 -4.41 24.88 14.62
CA PRO A 220 -3.65 25.45 15.74
C PRO A 220 -4.48 26.51 16.46
N SER A 221 -4.35 26.56 17.78
CA SER A 221 -5.02 27.54 18.65
C SER A 221 -6.55 27.51 18.70
N MET A 222 -7.23 26.52 18.09
CA MET A 222 -8.69 26.36 18.19
C MET A 222 -9.17 25.60 19.45
N GLY A 223 -8.31 25.44 20.46
CA GLY A 223 -8.70 24.83 21.74
C GLY A 223 -8.76 23.30 21.80
N LYS A 224 -8.15 22.57 20.84
CA LYS A 224 -8.15 21.08 20.83
C LYS A 224 -7.67 20.47 22.16
N THR A 225 -6.48 20.87 22.60
CA THR A 225 -5.89 20.40 23.87
C THR A 225 -6.73 20.83 25.07
N ALA A 226 -7.30 22.04 25.05
CA ALA A 226 -8.15 22.52 26.14
C ALA A 226 -9.41 21.65 26.28
N LEU A 227 -10.08 21.33 25.16
CA LEU A 227 -11.23 20.44 25.15
C LEU A 227 -10.86 19.04 25.68
N ALA A 228 -9.77 18.45 25.19
CA ALA A 228 -9.35 17.12 25.64
C ALA A 228 -8.97 17.09 27.14
N LEU A 229 -8.32 18.14 27.64
CA LEU A 229 -7.98 18.26 29.06
C LEU A 229 -9.21 18.43 29.95
N ASN A 230 -10.21 19.21 29.52
CA ASN A 230 -11.45 19.34 30.30
C ASN A 230 -12.25 18.03 30.37
N ILE A 231 -12.25 17.24 29.29
CA ILE A 231 -12.82 15.90 29.31
C ILE A 231 -12.03 15.01 30.29
N ALA A 232 -10.69 15.00 30.19
CA ALA A 232 -9.83 14.23 31.09
C ALA A 232 -10.01 14.62 32.56
N GLU A 233 -10.10 15.92 32.84
CA GLU A 233 -10.36 16.49 34.15
C GLU A 233 -11.70 15.99 34.72
N HIS A 234 -12.78 16.05 33.94
CA HIS A 234 -14.09 15.58 34.38
C HIS A 234 -14.09 14.08 34.69
N ILE A 235 -13.46 13.27 33.82
CA ILE A 235 -13.36 11.81 34.02
C ILE A 235 -12.58 11.48 35.31
N ALA A 236 -11.49 12.20 35.58
CA ALA A 236 -10.66 11.94 36.73
C ALA A 236 -11.27 12.46 38.04
N LEU A 237 -11.90 13.64 38.04
CA LEU A 237 -12.45 14.27 39.24
C LEU A 237 -13.87 13.82 39.57
N SER A 238 -14.76 13.76 38.57
CA SER A 238 -16.17 13.44 38.78
C SER A 238 -16.41 11.93 38.72
N SER A 239 -15.90 11.26 37.69
CA SER A 239 -16.08 9.80 37.52
C SER A 239 -15.07 8.97 38.30
N LYS A 240 -14.03 9.60 38.87
CA LYS A 240 -12.95 8.95 39.66
C LYS A 240 -12.26 7.80 38.92
N LEU A 241 -12.16 7.91 37.59
CA LEU A 241 -11.47 6.92 36.75
C LEU A 241 -10.08 7.43 36.36
N PRO A 242 -9.07 6.54 36.28
CA PRO A 242 -7.72 6.96 35.93
C PRO A 242 -7.62 7.35 34.46
N VAL A 243 -6.89 8.43 34.18
CA VAL A 243 -6.69 8.98 32.84
C VAL A 243 -5.19 9.08 32.53
N GLY A 244 -4.79 8.53 31.39
CA GLY A 244 -3.42 8.68 30.87
C GLY A 244 -3.34 9.73 29.77
N ILE A 245 -2.44 10.70 29.89
CA ILE A 245 -2.24 11.79 28.93
C ILE A 245 -0.83 11.67 28.35
N PHE A 246 -0.73 11.36 27.06
CA PHE A 246 0.51 11.36 26.29
C PHE A 246 0.61 12.68 25.54
N SER A 247 1.53 13.54 25.97
CA SER A 247 1.70 14.89 25.43
C SER A 247 3.06 15.03 24.75
N MET A 248 3.04 15.13 23.43
CA MET A 248 4.23 15.25 22.59
C MET A 248 4.46 16.69 22.11
N GLU A 249 3.43 17.55 22.18
CA GLU A 249 3.55 18.98 21.81
C GLU A 249 3.86 19.86 23.03
N MET A 250 3.25 19.58 24.18
CA MET A 250 3.34 20.42 25.38
C MET A 250 4.04 19.70 26.53
N GLY A 251 4.84 20.42 27.30
CA GLY A 251 5.43 19.89 28.54
C GLY A 251 4.38 19.67 29.64
N SER A 252 4.64 18.70 30.51
CA SER A 252 3.79 18.32 31.65
C SER A 252 3.39 19.49 32.54
N MET A 253 4.34 20.39 32.86
CA MET A 253 4.08 21.58 33.65
C MET A 253 3.06 22.53 32.97
N GLN A 254 3.09 22.66 31.65
CA GLN A 254 2.13 23.50 30.94
C GLN A 254 0.72 22.92 30.96
N LEU A 255 0.60 21.58 30.94
CA LEU A 255 -0.68 20.89 31.10
C LEU A 255 -1.20 21.02 32.53
N ALA A 256 -0.33 20.85 33.53
CA ALA A 256 -0.69 21.03 34.94
C ALA A 256 -1.24 22.43 35.22
N MET A 257 -0.55 23.47 34.73
CA MET A 257 -1.02 24.87 34.85
C MET A 257 -2.38 25.09 34.18
N ARG A 258 -2.67 24.39 33.07
CA ARG A 258 -3.99 24.40 32.43
C ARG A 258 -5.07 23.74 33.26
N LEU A 259 -4.80 22.56 33.82
CA LEU A 259 -5.72 21.86 34.72
C LEU A 259 -6.02 22.69 35.98
N ILE A 260 -4.99 23.26 36.60
CA ILE A 260 -5.14 24.16 37.75
C ILE A 260 -6.03 25.34 37.42
N GLY A 261 -5.78 26.01 36.30
CA GLY A 261 -6.60 27.14 35.86
C GLY A 261 -8.05 26.76 35.57
N SER A 262 -8.27 25.56 35.03
CA SER A 262 -9.62 25.03 34.77
C SER A 262 -10.37 24.71 36.06
N VAL A 263 -9.78 23.89 36.94
CA VAL A 263 -10.39 23.46 38.21
C VAL A 263 -10.64 24.64 39.15
N GLY A 264 -9.66 25.54 39.30
CA GLY A 264 -9.75 26.72 40.16
C GLY A 264 -10.49 27.90 39.53
N ARG A 265 -10.91 27.79 38.26
CA ARG A 265 -11.49 28.89 37.46
C ARG A 265 -10.64 30.16 37.51
N LEU A 266 -9.33 29.99 37.36
CA LEU A 266 -8.31 31.04 37.44
C LEU A 266 -7.90 31.52 36.04
N ASP A 267 -7.57 32.81 35.95
CA ASP A 267 -7.01 33.38 34.73
C ASP A 267 -5.60 32.81 34.45
N GLN A 268 -5.46 32.12 33.31
CA GLN A 268 -4.21 31.51 32.86
C GLN A 268 -3.02 32.48 32.77
N HIS A 269 -3.26 33.75 32.47
CA HIS A 269 -2.22 34.77 32.40
C HIS A 269 -1.72 35.15 33.80
N LYS A 270 -2.64 35.32 34.76
CA LYS A 270 -2.29 35.61 36.16
C LYS A 270 -1.52 34.47 36.80
N VAL A 271 -1.98 33.23 36.63
CA VAL A 271 -1.30 32.04 37.15
C VAL A 271 0.11 31.92 36.54
N ARG A 272 0.28 32.23 35.25
CA ARG A 272 1.59 32.19 34.58
C ARG A 272 2.54 33.31 35.01
N THR A 273 2.03 34.51 35.27
CA THR A 273 2.82 35.68 35.66
C THR A 273 3.05 35.78 37.18
N GLY A 274 2.37 34.95 37.97
CA GLY A 274 2.40 35.00 39.43
C GLY A 274 1.63 36.18 40.04
N GLN A 275 0.87 36.93 39.22
CA GLN A 275 0.10 38.11 39.65
C GLN A 275 -1.27 37.69 40.19
N LEU A 276 -1.27 36.89 41.26
CA LEU A 276 -2.47 36.36 41.90
C LEU A 276 -2.91 37.27 43.05
N VAL A 277 -4.20 37.61 43.10
CA VAL A 277 -4.78 38.30 44.27
C VAL A 277 -5.07 37.29 45.40
N PRO A 278 -5.31 37.73 46.65
CA PRO A 278 -5.56 36.79 47.76
C PRO A 278 -6.65 35.75 47.49
N ASP A 279 -7.77 36.13 46.87
CA ASP A 279 -8.85 35.20 46.45
C ASP A 279 -8.38 34.16 45.42
N ASP A 280 -7.47 34.54 44.52
CA ASP A 280 -6.90 33.60 43.54
C ASP A 280 -6.04 32.52 44.23
N TRP A 281 -5.36 32.85 45.32
CA TRP A 281 -4.56 31.90 46.10
C TRP A 281 -5.43 30.85 46.82
N GLU A 282 -6.59 31.26 47.33
CA GLU A 282 -7.54 30.32 47.95
C GLU A 282 -8.06 29.31 46.92
N ARG A 283 -8.52 29.78 45.75
CA ARG A 283 -8.97 28.92 44.64
C ARG A 283 -7.86 28.03 44.09
N LEU A 284 -6.63 28.54 44.03
CA LEU A 284 -5.46 27.77 43.62
C LEU A 284 -5.21 26.61 44.60
N SER A 285 -5.26 26.87 45.90
CA SER A 285 -5.07 25.85 46.94
C SER A 285 -6.15 24.77 46.88
N GLU A 286 -7.41 25.17 46.68
CA GLU A 286 -8.53 24.22 46.50
C GLU A 286 -8.32 23.34 45.25
N ALA A 287 -7.94 23.95 44.13
CA ALA A 287 -7.68 23.24 42.88
C ALA A 287 -6.53 22.23 43.01
N LEU A 288 -5.44 22.61 43.70
CA LEU A 288 -4.32 21.73 43.98
C LEU A 288 -4.73 20.55 44.85
N GLY A 289 -5.55 20.77 45.89
CA GLY A 289 -6.10 19.70 46.72
C GLY A 289 -6.87 18.68 45.87
N ARG A 290 -7.83 19.15 45.07
CA ARG A 290 -8.65 18.28 44.20
C ARG A 290 -7.81 17.54 43.16
N LEU A 291 -6.85 18.21 42.52
CA LEU A 291 -5.99 17.60 41.51
C LEU A 291 -4.99 16.60 42.11
N SER A 292 -4.55 16.79 43.35
CA SER A 292 -3.63 15.86 44.03
C SER A 292 -4.25 14.49 44.28
N GLU A 293 -5.57 14.43 44.46
CA GLU A 293 -6.33 13.19 44.63
C GLU A 293 -6.77 12.56 43.30
N ALA A 294 -6.68 13.30 42.19
CA ALA A 294 -7.12 12.87 40.88
C ALA A 294 -6.12 11.89 40.24
N ALA A 295 -6.62 10.80 39.67
CA ALA A 295 -5.79 9.81 38.98
C ALA A 295 -5.42 10.23 37.54
N ILE A 296 -4.78 11.40 37.38
CA ILE A 296 -4.30 11.92 36.09
C ILE A 296 -2.79 11.65 35.97
N HIS A 297 -2.39 10.92 34.92
CA HIS A 297 -1.01 10.57 34.64
C HIS A 297 -0.54 11.22 33.35
N VAL A 298 0.55 11.96 33.38
CA VAL A 298 1.09 12.68 32.21
C VAL A 298 2.42 12.08 31.79
N ASP A 299 2.56 11.80 30.51
CA ASP A 299 3.80 11.38 29.87
C ASP A 299 4.16 12.40 28.79
N GLU A 300 5.27 13.13 28.99
CA GLU A 300 5.75 14.17 28.08
C GLU A 300 6.82 13.68 27.09
N THR A 301 6.99 12.36 26.94
CA THR A 301 8.02 11.81 26.07
C THR A 301 7.76 12.21 24.61
N PRO A 302 8.70 12.92 23.95
CA PRO A 302 8.51 13.34 22.58
C PRO A 302 8.60 12.15 21.64
N ALA A 303 7.90 12.25 20.51
CA ALA A 303 8.06 11.34 19.37
C ALA A 303 7.83 9.85 19.67
N LEU A 304 6.96 9.52 20.63
CA LEU A 304 6.62 8.14 20.98
C LEU A 304 6.07 7.38 19.76
N ASN A 305 6.51 6.15 19.60
CA ASN A 305 5.89 5.23 18.65
C ASN A 305 4.65 4.56 19.26
N ALA A 306 3.82 3.92 18.43
CA ALA A 306 2.56 3.34 18.89
C ALA A 306 2.75 2.13 19.83
N LEU A 307 3.88 1.41 19.72
CA LEU A 307 4.19 0.26 20.56
C LEU A 307 4.56 0.70 21.99
N GLU A 308 5.44 1.70 22.10
CA GLU A 308 5.85 2.30 23.38
C GLU A 308 4.64 2.88 24.11
N LEU A 309 3.80 3.64 23.41
CA LEU A 309 2.57 4.19 23.98
C LEU A 309 1.67 3.08 24.53
N ARG A 310 1.47 1.99 23.78
CA ARG A 310 0.69 0.84 24.23
C ARG A 310 1.31 0.15 25.45
N ALA A 311 2.62 -0.04 25.48
CA ALA A 311 3.30 -0.65 26.62
C ALA A 311 3.12 0.18 27.91
N ARG A 312 3.20 1.50 27.81
CA ARG A 312 2.99 2.44 28.93
C ARG A 312 1.52 2.48 29.36
N ALA A 313 0.58 2.55 28.43
CA ALA A 313 -0.85 2.48 28.71
C ALA A 313 -1.25 1.18 29.42
N ARG A 314 -0.71 0.02 28.99
CA ARG A 314 -0.91 -1.27 29.67
C ARG A 314 -0.35 -1.29 31.09
N ARG A 315 0.80 -0.63 31.31
CA ARG A 315 1.40 -0.53 32.65
C ARG A 315 0.49 0.28 33.58
N LEU A 316 -0.01 1.42 33.10
CA LEU A 316 -0.96 2.25 33.84
C LEU A 316 -2.26 1.48 34.14
N SER A 317 -2.83 0.79 33.15
CA SER A 317 -4.05 -0.01 33.33
C SER A 317 -3.86 -1.07 34.43
N ARG A 318 -2.72 -1.79 34.42
CA ARG A 318 -2.41 -2.79 35.45
C ARG A 318 -2.29 -2.20 36.86
N GLN A 319 -1.71 -1.00 36.99
CA GLN A 319 -1.61 -0.31 38.28
C GLN A 319 -3.00 -0.01 38.89
N TYR A 320 -4.01 0.20 38.04
CA TYR A 320 -5.38 0.49 38.44
C TYR A 320 -6.35 -0.70 38.22
N GLY A 321 -5.85 -1.93 38.38
CA GLY A 321 -6.71 -3.14 38.37
C GLY A 321 -7.35 -3.43 37.01
N GLY A 322 -6.73 -3.00 35.92
CA GLY A 322 -7.22 -3.20 34.55
C GLY A 322 -8.20 -2.15 34.05
N LYS A 323 -8.54 -1.13 34.85
CA LYS A 323 -9.51 -0.08 34.47
C LYS A 323 -8.81 1.22 34.10
N ILE A 324 -9.22 1.81 32.97
CA ILE A 324 -8.84 3.16 32.54
C ILE A 324 -10.10 3.89 32.08
N GLY A 325 -10.26 5.14 32.53
CA GLY A 325 -11.37 6.00 32.11
C GLY A 325 -11.17 6.59 30.72
N ALA A 326 -9.95 7.03 30.41
CA ALA A 326 -9.58 7.49 29.07
C ALA A 326 -8.06 7.51 28.84
N ILE A 327 -7.66 7.46 27.57
CA ILE A 327 -6.29 7.75 27.15
C ILE A 327 -6.34 8.94 26.19
N VAL A 328 -5.59 10.00 26.48
CA VAL A 328 -5.46 11.18 25.63
C VAL A 328 -4.09 11.17 24.94
N VAL A 329 -4.06 11.44 23.64
CA VAL A 329 -2.83 11.51 22.84
C VAL A 329 -2.77 12.86 22.11
N ASP A 330 -1.85 13.75 22.51
CA ASP A 330 -1.67 15.11 21.97
C ASP A 330 -0.30 15.28 21.27
N TYR A 331 -0.19 15.29 19.94
CA TYR A 331 -1.19 14.94 18.93
C TYR A 331 -0.62 13.88 17.97
N LEU A 332 -1.50 13.14 17.29
CA LEU A 332 -1.18 11.98 16.46
C LEU A 332 0.00 12.20 15.49
N GLN A 333 0.03 13.36 14.83
CA GLN A 333 1.06 13.66 13.84
C GLN A 333 2.44 14.01 14.45
N LEU A 334 2.68 13.83 15.75
CA LEU A 334 4.03 13.83 16.35
C LEU A 334 4.55 12.42 16.65
N MET A 335 3.71 11.39 16.53
CA MET A 335 4.13 10.01 16.72
C MET A 335 5.05 9.55 15.58
N GLN A 336 6.05 8.75 15.92
CA GLN A 336 6.95 8.07 14.99
C GLN A 336 6.35 6.73 14.54
N ALA A 337 6.45 6.45 13.25
CA ALA A 337 6.21 5.11 12.71
C ALA A 337 7.50 4.29 12.80
N ILE A 338 7.38 2.96 12.91
CA ILE A 338 8.53 2.05 13.08
C ILE A 338 9.31 1.88 11.76
N ALA A 339 8.64 2.02 10.61
CA ALA A 339 9.27 1.92 9.29
C ALA A 339 9.67 3.30 8.73
N GLU A 340 10.97 3.54 8.53
CA GLU A 340 11.46 4.72 7.82
C GLU A 340 11.15 4.61 6.31
N GLY A 341 10.41 5.58 5.76
CA GLY A 341 10.20 5.73 4.31
C GLY A 341 8.75 5.59 3.80
N GLU A 342 7.76 5.38 4.66
CA GLU A 342 6.36 5.25 4.27
C GLU A 342 5.64 6.59 3.99
N ASN A 343 4.45 6.51 3.39
CA ASN A 343 3.57 7.66 3.21
C ASN A 343 3.03 8.12 4.57
N ARG A 344 3.05 9.42 4.89
CA ARG A 344 2.51 9.94 6.17
C ARG A 344 1.04 9.58 6.36
N ALA A 345 0.29 9.45 5.27
CA ALA A 345 -1.08 8.93 5.32
C ALA A 345 -1.12 7.46 5.76
N THR A 346 -0.17 6.63 5.30
CA THR A 346 0.00 5.24 5.72
C THR A 346 0.47 5.16 7.16
N GLU A 347 1.46 5.97 7.56
CA GLU A 347 1.93 6.07 8.95
C GLU A 347 0.77 6.46 9.88
N ILE A 348 0.00 7.51 9.55
CA ILE A 348 -1.18 7.90 10.35
C ILE A 348 -2.23 6.78 10.36
N SER A 349 -2.39 6.03 9.27
CA SER A 349 -3.32 4.90 9.20
C SER A 349 -2.85 3.71 10.06
N GLU A 350 -1.54 3.44 10.10
CA GLU A 350 -0.92 2.46 10.98
C GLU A 350 -1.08 2.85 12.45
N ILE A 351 -0.71 4.09 12.80
CA ILE A 351 -0.89 4.67 14.13
C ILE A 351 -2.37 4.59 14.55
N SER A 352 -3.29 5.00 13.69
CA SER A 352 -4.74 4.95 13.99
C SER A 352 -5.23 3.53 14.21
N ARG A 353 -4.75 2.55 13.42
CA ARG A 353 -5.08 1.13 13.63
C ARG A 353 -4.52 0.62 14.96
N SER A 354 -3.27 0.97 15.28
CA SER A 354 -2.63 0.58 16.54
C SER A 354 -3.35 1.18 17.75
N LEU A 355 -3.74 2.44 17.69
CA LEU A 355 -4.52 3.09 18.76
C LEU A 355 -5.94 2.52 18.89
N LYS A 356 -6.60 2.15 17.79
CA LYS A 356 -7.90 1.44 17.86
C LYS A 356 -7.75 0.05 18.46
N ALA A 357 -6.66 -0.66 18.16
CA ALA A 357 -6.35 -1.93 18.79
C ALA A 357 -6.12 -1.76 20.30
N LEU A 358 -5.34 -0.74 20.69
CA LEU A 358 -5.13 -0.36 22.10
C LEU A 358 -6.46 -0.08 22.82
N ALA A 359 -7.34 0.71 22.21
CA ALA A 359 -8.64 1.05 22.77
C ALA A 359 -9.45 -0.23 23.06
N LYS A 360 -9.57 -1.12 22.06
CA LYS A 360 -10.29 -2.40 22.20
C LYS A 360 -9.68 -3.31 23.26
N GLU A 361 -8.36 -3.36 23.30
CA GLU A 361 -7.63 -4.23 24.22
C GLU A 361 -7.80 -3.80 25.67
N LEU A 362 -7.67 -2.49 25.95
CA LEU A 362 -7.83 -1.93 27.29
C LEU A 362 -9.28 -1.68 27.68
N LYS A 363 -10.23 -1.91 26.75
CA LYS A 363 -11.66 -1.56 26.90
C LYS A 363 -11.83 -0.12 27.41
N ALA A 364 -11.05 0.80 26.85
CA ALA A 364 -11.04 2.20 27.27
C ALA A 364 -11.12 3.12 26.05
N PRO A 365 -11.79 4.27 26.15
CA PRO A 365 -11.82 5.26 25.07
C PRO A 365 -10.45 5.92 24.90
N VAL A 366 -10.00 6.02 23.65
CA VAL A 366 -8.76 6.72 23.27
C VAL A 366 -9.10 8.01 22.53
N LEU A 367 -8.79 9.16 23.12
CA LEU A 367 -8.94 10.48 22.51
C LEU A 367 -7.64 10.88 21.83
N ALA A 368 -7.67 10.91 20.50
CA ALA A 368 -6.53 11.22 19.68
C ALA A 368 -6.68 12.61 19.04
N LEU A 369 -5.80 13.54 19.41
CA LEU A 369 -5.82 14.90 18.88
C LEU A 369 -5.16 14.91 17.49
N SER A 370 -5.75 15.65 16.56
CA SER A 370 -5.27 15.75 15.19
C SER A 370 -5.30 17.19 14.68
N GLN A 371 -4.20 17.62 14.06
CA GLN A 371 -4.16 18.94 13.44
C GLN A 371 -4.69 18.93 12.00
N LEU A 372 -5.60 19.86 11.69
CA LEU A 372 -6.11 20.07 10.33
C LEU A 372 -5.15 20.87 9.45
N ASN A 373 -5.26 20.70 8.14
CA ASN A 373 -4.47 21.44 7.16
C ASN A 373 -4.82 22.94 7.08
N ARG A 374 -3.83 23.79 6.74
CA ARG A 374 -4.02 25.26 6.62
C ARG A 374 -4.97 25.67 5.49
N SER A 375 -5.19 24.80 4.51
CA SER A 375 -6.08 25.03 3.37
C SER A 375 -7.54 25.27 3.77
N LEU A 376 -7.95 24.83 4.96
CA LEU A 376 -9.28 25.10 5.51
C LEU A 376 -9.57 26.61 5.63
N GLU A 377 -8.55 27.42 5.92
CA GLU A 377 -8.68 28.88 6.12
C GLU A 377 -8.97 29.64 4.81
N GLN A 378 -8.68 29.03 3.66
CA GLN A 378 -8.87 29.63 2.34
C GLN A 378 -10.29 29.41 1.79
N ARG A 379 -11.12 28.62 2.47
CA ARG A 379 -12.49 28.34 2.05
C ARG A 379 -13.44 29.45 2.52
N PRO A 380 -14.49 29.78 1.73
CA PRO A 380 -15.57 30.66 2.19
C PRO A 380 -16.24 30.10 3.45
N ASN A 381 -16.46 28.79 3.49
CA ASN A 381 -16.92 28.06 4.67
C ASN A 381 -15.76 27.33 5.33
N LYS A 382 -15.40 27.78 6.54
CA LYS A 382 -14.27 27.27 7.33
C LYS A 382 -14.64 26.10 8.24
N ARG A 383 -15.86 25.54 8.13
CA ARG A 383 -16.24 24.32 8.87
C ARG A 383 -15.35 23.14 8.41
N PRO A 384 -14.71 22.41 9.35
CA PRO A 384 -13.94 21.22 9.03
C PRO A 384 -14.78 20.13 8.36
N ILE A 385 -14.19 19.41 7.41
CA ILE A 385 -14.77 18.22 6.77
C ILE A 385 -13.74 17.10 6.72
N MET A 386 -14.17 15.85 6.55
CA MET A 386 -13.27 14.67 6.55
C MET A 386 -12.13 14.76 5.53
N SER A 387 -12.33 15.46 4.41
CA SER A 387 -11.29 15.63 3.38
C SER A 387 -10.14 16.58 3.79
N ASP A 388 -10.28 17.35 4.88
CA ASP A 388 -9.21 18.22 5.38
C ASP A 388 -8.02 17.43 5.96
N LEU A 389 -8.14 16.11 6.04
CA LEU A 389 -7.13 15.17 6.53
C LEU A 389 -6.24 14.53 5.42
N ARG A 390 -6.40 14.82 4.11
CA ARG A 390 -5.67 14.13 2.99
C ARG A 390 -5.07 15.05 1.87
N GLU A 391 -4.14 14.49 1.07
CA GLU A 391 -3.37 15.10 -0.05
C GLU A 391 -4.02 14.92 -1.46
N CYS A 392 -3.62 15.68 -2.52
CA CYS A 392 -4.30 15.66 -3.85
C CYS A 392 -3.51 16.19 -5.09
N VAL A 393 -4.03 15.91 -6.29
CA VAL A 393 -3.55 16.36 -7.64
C VAL A 393 -4.61 17.19 -8.39
N THR A 394 -4.26 17.83 -9.51
CA THR A 394 -5.24 18.55 -10.36
C THR A 394 -6.19 17.61 -11.10
N GLY A 395 -7.42 18.06 -11.34
CA GLY A 395 -8.48 17.24 -11.96
C GLY A 395 -8.21 16.74 -13.38
N ASP A 396 -7.31 17.40 -14.11
CA ASP A 396 -6.87 17.03 -15.46
C ASP A 396 -5.72 16.01 -15.48
N THR A 397 -5.15 15.68 -14.33
CA THR A 397 -4.10 14.67 -14.22
C THR A 397 -4.64 13.32 -14.67
N HIS A 398 -4.01 12.74 -15.69
CA HIS A 398 -4.44 11.46 -16.25
C HIS A 398 -3.96 10.30 -15.37
N VAL A 399 -4.90 9.45 -15.01
CA VAL A 399 -4.67 8.20 -14.28
C VAL A 399 -4.75 7.05 -15.29
N LEU A 400 -3.79 6.14 -15.21
CA LEU A 400 -3.77 4.94 -16.03
C LEU A 400 -4.53 3.82 -15.30
N LEU A 401 -5.66 3.42 -15.88
CA LEU A 401 -6.48 2.32 -15.37
C LEU A 401 -5.88 0.96 -15.73
N ALA A 402 -6.20 -0.06 -14.94
CA ALA A 402 -5.77 -1.44 -15.17
C ALA A 402 -6.29 -2.02 -16.50
N ASP A 403 -7.38 -1.47 -17.03
CA ASP A 403 -7.95 -1.83 -18.33
C ASP A 403 -7.30 -1.11 -19.54
N GLY A 404 -6.24 -0.35 -19.30
CA GLY A 404 -5.47 0.37 -20.33
C GLY A 404 -5.92 1.80 -20.60
N ARG A 405 -7.14 2.18 -20.19
CA ARG A 405 -7.63 3.56 -20.40
C ARG A 405 -6.81 4.57 -19.60
N ARG A 406 -6.64 5.77 -20.17
CA ARG A 406 -6.10 6.94 -19.49
C ARG A 406 -7.17 8.00 -19.35
N LEU A 407 -7.67 8.21 -18.14
CA LEU A 407 -8.74 9.18 -17.87
C LEU A 407 -8.24 10.27 -16.93
N PRO A 408 -8.65 11.54 -17.13
CA PRO A 408 -8.37 12.58 -16.16
C PRO A 408 -9.06 12.22 -14.83
N ILE A 409 -8.37 12.42 -13.71
CA ILE A 409 -8.86 12.00 -12.39
C ILE A 409 -10.23 12.60 -12.03
N ARG A 410 -10.60 13.77 -12.58
CA ARG A 410 -11.93 14.36 -12.44
C ARG A 410 -13.06 13.47 -12.97
N ALA A 411 -12.79 12.64 -13.98
CA ALA A 411 -13.77 11.70 -14.55
C ALA A 411 -13.92 10.43 -13.69
N LEU A 412 -13.08 10.27 -12.67
CA LEU A 412 -13.09 9.14 -11.75
C LEU A 412 -13.72 9.50 -10.40
N VAL A 413 -14.10 10.77 -10.18
CA VAL A 413 -14.75 11.23 -8.94
C VAL A 413 -15.97 10.36 -8.63
N ASP A 414 -16.11 10.01 -7.35
CA ASP A 414 -17.11 9.11 -6.79
C ASP A 414 -17.00 7.63 -7.19
N THR A 415 -15.88 7.23 -7.81
CA THR A 415 -15.62 5.83 -8.18
C THR A 415 -14.41 5.24 -7.42
N THR A 416 -14.26 3.92 -7.43
CA THR A 416 -13.11 3.16 -6.88
C THR A 416 -12.39 2.39 -8.00
N PRO A 417 -11.76 3.10 -8.95
CA PRO A 417 -11.19 2.47 -10.15
C PRO A 417 -10.03 1.52 -9.82
N GLU A 418 -9.88 0.49 -10.65
CA GLU A 418 -8.68 -0.32 -10.66
C GLU A 418 -7.61 0.35 -11.54
N VAL A 419 -6.42 0.57 -10.98
CA VAL A 419 -5.35 1.37 -11.58
C VAL A 419 -4.03 0.61 -11.58
N TRP A 420 -3.12 0.99 -12.48
CA TRP A 420 -1.74 0.59 -12.37
C TRP A 420 -1.03 1.44 -11.32
N ALA A 421 -0.54 0.81 -10.26
CA ALA A 421 0.14 1.45 -9.14
C ALA A 421 1.53 0.81 -8.92
N MET A 422 2.39 1.49 -8.17
CA MET A 422 3.68 0.95 -7.75
C MET A 422 3.54 0.29 -6.38
N SER A 423 3.95 -0.98 -6.27
CA SER A 423 4.02 -1.71 -5.00
C SER A 423 5.20 -1.22 -4.13
N PRO A 424 5.24 -1.56 -2.83
CA PRO A 424 6.37 -1.24 -1.97
C PRO A 424 7.72 -1.77 -2.50
N GLU A 425 7.71 -2.86 -3.25
CA GLU A 425 8.90 -3.46 -3.89
C GLU A 425 9.28 -2.77 -5.21
N GLY A 426 8.63 -1.65 -5.56
CA GLY A 426 8.91 -0.88 -6.77
C GLY A 426 8.39 -1.53 -8.06
N LYS A 427 7.46 -2.49 -7.98
CA LYS A 427 6.86 -3.16 -9.14
C LYS A 427 5.55 -2.51 -9.54
N ILE A 428 5.28 -2.41 -10.84
CA ILE A 428 3.97 -1.94 -11.32
C ILE A 428 2.97 -3.10 -11.23
N VAL A 429 1.92 -2.91 -10.44
CA VAL A 429 0.88 -3.90 -10.15
C VAL A 429 -0.52 -3.29 -10.31
N SER A 430 -1.52 -4.13 -10.51
CA SER A 430 -2.91 -3.69 -10.49
C SER A 430 -3.37 -3.51 -9.06
N ALA A 431 -3.99 -2.38 -8.75
CA ALA A 431 -4.52 -2.07 -7.43
C ALA A 431 -5.87 -1.38 -7.54
N LYS A 432 -6.81 -1.75 -6.66
CA LYS A 432 -8.07 -1.02 -6.50
C LYS A 432 -7.80 0.24 -5.68
N SER A 433 -8.18 1.40 -6.21
CA SER A 433 -8.02 2.65 -5.47
C SER A 433 -9.06 2.79 -4.37
N ASP A 434 -8.75 3.61 -3.37
CA ASP A 434 -9.76 4.26 -2.54
C ASP A 434 -10.77 5.03 -3.43
N ARG A 435 -11.92 5.43 -2.85
CA ARG A 435 -12.87 6.30 -3.56
C ARG A 435 -12.15 7.57 -4.00
N VAL A 436 -12.33 8.00 -5.24
CA VAL A 436 -11.80 9.28 -5.71
C VAL A 436 -12.83 10.36 -5.39
N TRP A 437 -12.42 11.54 -4.91
CA TRP A 437 -13.35 12.65 -4.61
C TRP A 437 -12.76 14.00 -4.98
N PHE A 438 -13.64 14.99 -5.19
CA PHE A 438 -13.25 16.36 -5.49
C PHE A 438 -12.90 17.14 -4.21
N VAL A 439 -11.80 17.90 -4.24
CA VAL A 439 -11.23 18.59 -3.06
C VAL A 439 -11.21 20.11 -3.18
N GLY A 440 -11.87 20.67 -4.21
CA GLY A 440 -11.91 22.11 -4.47
C GLY A 440 -10.66 22.65 -5.19
N THR A 441 -10.57 23.98 -5.25
CA THR A 441 -9.43 24.69 -5.84
C THR A 441 -8.30 24.83 -4.82
N ARG A 442 -7.06 24.49 -5.22
CA ARG A 442 -5.88 24.60 -4.36
C ARG A 442 -4.70 25.18 -5.16
N PRO A 443 -3.74 25.85 -4.48
CA PRO A 443 -2.47 26.21 -5.11
C PRO A 443 -1.68 24.96 -5.50
N VAL A 444 -1.11 24.98 -6.70
CA VAL A 444 -0.38 23.84 -7.27
C VAL A 444 0.98 24.27 -7.79
N VAL A 445 1.94 23.35 -7.73
CA VAL A 445 3.25 23.47 -8.36
C VAL A 445 3.18 22.74 -9.70
N ARG A 446 3.73 23.35 -10.75
CA ARG A 446 3.93 22.70 -12.04
C ARG A 446 5.38 22.22 -12.12
N ILE A 447 5.55 20.90 -12.22
CA ILE A 447 6.85 20.27 -12.39
C ILE A 447 7.00 19.94 -13.86
N ALA A 448 7.98 20.55 -14.52
CA ALA A 448 8.32 20.30 -15.92
C ALA A 448 9.55 19.38 -15.98
N PHE A 449 9.47 18.32 -16.78
CA PHE A 449 10.54 17.36 -16.97
C PHE A 449 11.34 17.71 -18.23
N ALA A 450 12.63 17.38 -18.25
CA ALA A 450 13.48 17.49 -19.45
C ALA A 450 12.94 16.70 -20.65
N SER A 451 12.10 15.69 -20.40
CA SER A 451 11.38 14.93 -21.44
C SER A 451 10.23 15.69 -22.10
N GLY A 452 9.96 16.95 -21.71
CA GLY A 452 8.81 17.74 -22.17
C GLY A 452 7.50 17.40 -21.47
N ARG A 453 7.46 16.35 -20.62
CA ARG A 453 6.32 16.03 -19.76
C ARG A 453 6.17 17.09 -18.67
N ALA A 454 4.95 17.24 -18.14
CA ALA A 454 4.72 18.03 -16.95
C ALA A 454 3.64 17.40 -16.08
N ILE A 455 3.72 17.62 -14.76
CA ILE A 455 2.67 17.29 -13.81
C ILE A 455 2.32 18.53 -12.99
N ARG A 456 1.04 18.68 -12.64
CA ARG A 456 0.55 19.70 -11.74
C ARG A 456 -0.02 19.03 -10.50
N ALA A 457 0.49 19.41 -9.34
CA ALA A 457 0.06 18.82 -8.09
C ALA A 457 0.19 19.82 -6.94
N THR A 458 -0.47 19.55 -5.82
CA THR A 458 -0.24 20.34 -4.60
C THR A 458 1.19 20.12 -4.12
N GLY A 459 1.80 21.11 -3.43
CA GLY A 459 3.19 21.03 -2.99
C GLY A 459 3.51 19.77 -2.16
N ARG A 460 2.55 19.28 -1.38
CA ARG A 460 2.71 18.07 -0.57
C ARG A 460 2.59 16.75 -1.34
N HIS A 461 2.05 16.77 -2.56
CA HIS A 461 1.92 15.56 -3.36
C HIS A 461 3.30 14.94 -3.61
N ARG A 462 3.43 13.63 -3.42
CA ARG A 462 4.72 12.94 -3.52
C ARG A 462 4.95 12.36 -4.91
N LEU A 463 6.19 12.47 -5.37
CA LEU A 463 6.71 11.84 -6.58
C LEU A 463 7.88 10.96 -6.18
N TYR A 464 8.04 9.84 -6.88
CA TYR A 464 9.15 8.93 -6.60
C TYR A 464 10.43 9.46 -7.26
N GLY A 465 11.36 9.97 -6.47
CA GLY A 465 12.66 10.49 -6.88
C GLY A 465 13.78 9.45 -6.77
N GLY A 466 15.02 9.88 -7.03
CA GLY A 466 16.20 8.99 -7.00
C GLY A 466 16.51 8.35 -5.64
N GLY A 467 16.07 8.98 -4.54
CA GLY A 467 16.22 8.48 -3.16
C GLY A 467 14.91 8.00 -2.51
N GLY A 468 13.84 7.81 -3.27
CA GLY A 468 12.52 7.44 -2.74
C GLY A 468 11.47 8.54 -2.93
N TRP A 469 10.41 8.52 -2.12
CA TRP A 469 9.31 9.48 -2.24
C TRP A 469 9.70 10.89 -1.78
N VAL A 470 9.58 11.88 -2.67
CA VAL A 470 9.89 13.30 -2.42
C VAL A 470 8.64 14.14 -2.67
N ARG A 471 8.44 15.19 -1.86
CA ARG A 471 7.31 16.12 -2.05
C ARG A 471 7.52 17.02 -3.27
N ALA A 472 6.45 17.35 -3.97
CA ALA A 472 6.47 18.21 -5.15
C ALA A 472 7.08 19.60 -4.88
N ASP A 473 6.90 20.15 -3.68
CA ASP A 473 7.48 21.44 -3.27
C ASP A 473 8.92 21.36 -2.76
N ALA A 474 9.45 20.15 -2.54
CA ALA A 474 10.84 19.94 -2.16
C ALA A 474 11.76 19.67 -3.36
N LEU A 475 11.19 19.46 -4.55
CA LEU A 475 11.97 19.19 -5.77
C LEU A 475 12.67 20.44 -6.28
N GLN A 476 13.93 20.25 -6.68
CA GLN A 476 14.76 21.28 -7.30
C GLN A 476 15.00 20.99 -8.79
N PRO A 477 15.22 22.01 -9.63
CA PRO A 477 15.65 21.80 -11.00
C PRO A 477 16.92 20.95 -11.07
N GLY A 478 16.86 19.84 -11.82
CA GLY A 478 17.94 18.85 -11.90
C GLY A 478 17.64 17.54 -11.18
N ASP A 479 16.68 17.53 -10.25
CA ASP A 479 16.26 16.32 -9.55
C ASP A 479 15.69 15.28 -10.51
N ARG A 480 16.02 14.01 -10.25
CA ARG A 480 15.56 12.87 -11.04
C ARG A 480 14.30 12.27 -10.44
N ILE A 481 13.24 12.23 -11.24
CA ILE A 481 12.00 11.52 -10.93
C ILE A 481 11.97 10.21 -11.72
N ALA A 482 11.57 9.14 -11.03
CA ALA A 482 11.43 7.84 -11.62
C ALA A 482 10.25 7.81 -12.60
N LEU A 483 10.45 7.08 -13.69
CA LEU A 483 9.41 6.72 -14.64
C LEU A 483 9.32 5.21 -14.70
N ALA A 484 8.09 4.69 -14.79
CA ALA A 484 7.88 3.28 -15.02
C ALA A 484 8.61 2.85 -16.31
N ARG A 485 9.56 1.91 -16.18
CA ARG A 485 10.33 1.38 -17.30
C ARG A 485 9.44 0.64 -18.30
N MET A 486 8.44 -0.07 -17.78
CA MET A 486 7.45 -0.80 -18.53
C MET A 486 6.11 -0.63 -17.83
N VAL A 487 5.07 -0.46 -18.63
CA VAL A 487 3.68 -0.49 -18.17
C VAL A 487 3.11 -1.82 -18.65
N PRO A 488 2.49 -2.62 -17.77
CA PRO A 488 1.86 -3.88 -18.16
C PRO A 488 0.77 -3.67 -19.23
N PRO A 489 0.47 -4.68 -20.08
CA PRO A 489 -0.69 -4.62 -20.95
C PRO A 489 -1.98 -4.49 -20.13
N PRO A 490 -3.09 -4.05 -20.73
CA PRO A 490 -4.40 -4.08 -20.09
C PRO A 490 -4.67 -5.45 -19.45
N ARG A 491 -5.24 -5.49 -18.24
CA ARG A 491 -5.52 -6.76 -17.53
C ARG A 491 -6.48 -7.67 -18.32
N ALA A 492 -7.41 -7.07 -19.05
CA ALA A 492 -8.31 -7.74 -19.97
C ALA A 492 -8.33 -6.94 -21.29
N PRO A 493 -7.39 -7.21 -22.21
CA PRO A 493 -7.31 -6.48 -23.46
C PRO A 493 -8.50 -6.83 -24.35
N ILE A 494 -8.96 -5.85 -25.12
CA ILE A 494 -9.94 -6.08 -26.19
C ILE A 494 -9.19 -6.41 -27.47
N ALA A 495 -9.79 -7.24 -28.32
CA ALA A 495 -9.27 -7.53 -29.65
C ALA A 495 -10.16 -6.88 -30.70
N TRP A 496 -9.54 -6.16 -31.64
CA TRP A 496 -10.23 -5.69 -32.86
C TRP A 496 -9.82 -6.58 -34.04
N PRO A 497 -10.61 -6.64 -35.12
CA PRO A 497 -10.09 -7.17 -36.38
C PRO A 497 -8.88 -6.35 -36.82
N ASP A 498 -7.81 -6.99 -37.31
CA ASP A 498 -6.58 -6.27 -37.67
C ASP A 498 -6.82 -5.19 -38.72
N HIS A 499 -7.73 -5.42 -39.67
CA HIS A 499 -8.11 -4.42 -40.66
C HIS A 499 -8.73 -3.16 -40.03
N HIS A 500 -9.42 -3.25 -38.89
CA HIS A 500 -9.87 -2.06 -38.14
C HIS A 500 -8.67 -1.28 -37.58
N VAL A 501 -7.69 -1.98 -37.03
CA VAL A 501 -6.49 -1.37 -36.43
C VAL A 501 -5.63 -0.68 -37.50
N VAL A 502 -5.41 -1.37 -38.62
CA VAL A 502 -4.70 -0.86 -39.80
C VAL A 502 -5.40 0.38 -40.36
N LEU A 503 -6.71 0.30 -40.58
CA LEU A 503 -7.48 1.41 -41.14
C LEU A 503 -7.52 2.61 -40.18
N LEU A 504 -7.63 2.37 -38.87
CA LEU A 504 -7.54 3.45 -37.88
C LEU A 504 -6.20 4.18 -37.99
N GLY A 505 -5.09 3.45 -38.02
CA GLY A 505 -3.75 4.03 -38.08
C GLY A 505 -3.53 4.85 -39.35
N GLN A 506 -3.92 4.31 -40.50
CA GLN A 506 -3.80 5.00 -41.79
C GLN A 506 -4.71 6.24 -41.86
N LEU A 507 -5.98 6.12 -41.47
CA LEU A 507 -6.93 7.23 -41.55
C LEU A 507 -6.55 8.34 -40.57
N VAL A 508 -6.24 8.04 -39.31
CA VAL A 508 -5.80 9.05 -38.32
C VAL A 508 -4.55 9.79 -38.81
N GLY A 509 -3.61 9.05 -39.39
CA GLY A 509 -2.43 9.58 -40.08
C GLY A 509 -2.81 10.62 -41.14
N ASP A 510 -3.55 10.21 -42.17
CA ASP A 510 -3.96 11.09 -43.27
C ASP A 510 -4.88 12.25 -42.83
N GLY A 511 -5.96 11.96 -42.11
CA GLY A 511 -6.90 12.94 -41.56
C GLY A 511 -8.14 13.26 -42.41
N SER A 512 -8.38 12.56 -43.52
CA SER A 512 -9.48 12.85 -44.45
C SER A 512 -10.83 12.19 -44.08
N TYR A 513 -11.30 12.40 -42.85
CA TYR A 513 -12.61 11.93 -42.35
C TYR A 513 -13.47 13.07 -41.77
N LEU A 514 -13.66 14.12 -42.57
CA LEU A 514 -14.35 15.36 -42.20
C LEU A 514 -15.82 15.41 -42.62
N ASN A 515 -16.61 16.26 -41.96
CA ASN A 515 -17.97 16.58 -42.39
C ASN A 515 -17.97 17.23 -43.78
N HIS A 516 -19.04 16.97 -44.54
CA HIS A 516 -19.25 17.55 -45.89
C HIS A 516 -18.16 17.21 -46.91
N GLN A 517 -17.34 16.20 -46.63
CA GLN A 517 -16.33 15.69 -47.53
C GLN A 517 -16.49 14.18 -47.65
N PRO A 518 -16.31 13.60 -48.85
CA PRO A 518 -16.25 12.15 -48.98
C PRO A 518 -15.02 11.59 -48.27
N LEU A 519 -15.13 10.36 -47.75
CA LEU A 519 -14.01 9.63 -47.15
C LEU A 519 -12.96 9.36 -48.23
N ARG A 520 -11.80 10.00 -48.08
CA ARG A 520 -10.68 9.90 -49.00
C ARG A 520 -9.43 9.49 -48.24
N TYR A 521 -8.43 9.02 -48.96
CA TYR A 521 -7.09 8.77 -48.42
C TYR A 521 -6.07 9.12 -49.50
N THR A 522 -5.06 9.90 -49.17
CA THR A 522 -4.09 10.42 -50.15
C THR A 522 -2.71 9.91 -49.81
N THR A 523 -2.06 9.24 -50.75
CA THR A 523 -0.73 8.66 -50.52
C THR A 523 0.11 8.61 -51.80
N ALA A 524 1.43 8.60 -51.66
CA ALA A 524 2.36 8.26 -52.73
C ALA A 524 2.81 6.79 -52.65
N SER A 525 2.34 6.03 -51.67
CA SER A 525 2.77 4.66 -51.39
C SER A 525 1.75 3.62 -51.84
N GLU A 526 2.19 2.69 -52.69
CA GLU A 526 1.38 1.54 -53.11
C GLU A 526 1.06 0.59 -51.94
N ASP A 527 1.98 0.42 -50.98
CA ASP A 527 1.75 -0.44 -49.81
C ASP A 527 0.66 0.15 -48.90
N ASN A 528 0.73 1.46 -48.61
CA ASN A 528 -0.33 2.13 -47.85
C ASN A 528 -1.67 2.08 -48.61
N SER A 529 -1.63 2.28 -49.92
CA SER A 529 -2.80 2.21 -50.80
C SER A 529 -3.48 0.84 -50.73
N ARG A 530 -2.68 -0.23 -50.82
CA ARG A 530 -3.15 -1.61 -50.69
C ARG A 530 -3.76 -1.87 -49.31
N ALA A 531 -3.08 -1.48 -48.24
CA ALA A 531 -3.56 -1.67 -46.87
C ALA A 531 -4.88 -0.95 -46.60
N VAL A 532 -5.02 0.30 -47.07
CA VAL A 532 -6.28 1.06 -46.92
C VAL A 532 -7.39 0.44 -47.76
N ARG A 533 -7.10 0.00 -48.99
CA ARG A 533 -8.08 -0.67 -49.85
C ARG A 533 -8.60 -1.94 -49.21
N GLU A 534 -7.72 -2.87 -48.87
CA GLU A 534 -8.09 -4.16 -48.26
C GLU A 534 -8.88 -3.95 -46.97
N ALA A 535 -8.42 -3.02 -46.13
CA ALA A 535 -9.08 -2.77 -44.86
C ALA A 535 -10.45 -2.10 -45.02
N ALA A 536 -10.61 -1.16 -45.94
CA ALA A 536 -11.89 -0.49 -46.17
C ALA A 536 -12.90 -1.37 -46.93
N GLU A 537 -12.44 -2.26 -47.81
CA GLU A 537 -13.27 -3.26 -48.49
C GLU A 537 -13.79 -4.32 -47.52
N ALA A 538 -13.02 -4.67 -46.48
CA ALA A 538 -13.48 -5.53 -45.40
C ALA A 538 -14.64 -4.93 -44.57
N PHE A 539 -14.81 -3.60 -44.58
CA PHE A 539 -15.99 -2.91 -44.02
C PHE A 539 -17.21 -2.92 -44.97
N GLY A 540 -17.13 -3.58 -46.13
CA GLY A 540 -18.17 -3.59 -47.16
C GLY A 540 -18.16 -2.36 -48.08
N GLY A 541 -17.17 -1.47 -47.95
CA GLY A 541 -17.01 -0.32 -48.82
C GLY A 541 -16.40 -0.68 -50.18
N ARG A 542 -16.52 0.22 -51.17
CA ARG A 542 -15.82 0.11 -52.45
C ARG A 542 -14.77 1.20 -52.56
N VAL A 543 -13.53 0.82 -52.85
CA VAL A 543 -12.40 1.76 -52.95
C VAL A 543 -12.08 2.02 -54.42
N THR A 544 -12.17 3.28 -54.83
CA THR A 544 -11.84 3.71 -56.20
C THR A 544 -10.58 4.57 -56.18
N ARG A 545 -9.61 4.25 -57.04
CA ARG A 545 -8.36 5.00 -57.16
C ARG A 545 -8.50 6.12 -58.20
N TYR A 546 -8.02 7.30 -57.87
CA TYR A 546 -7.91 8.46 -58.74
C TYR A 546 -6.44 8.91 -58.84
N ALA A 547 -6.01 9.29 -60.04
CA ALA A 547 -4.71 9.92 -60.24
C ALA A 547 -4.65 11.27 -59.51
N GLY A 548 -3.56 11.53 -58.80
CA GLY A 548 -3.30 12.80 -58.12
C GLY A 548 -2.24 13.64 -58.85
N ARG A 549 -1.57 14.53 -58.11
CA ARG A 549 -0.46 15.35 -58.64
C ARG A 549 0.90 14.72 -58.30
N GLY A 550 1.75 14.55 -59.30
CA GLY A 550 3.07 13.94 -59.13
C GLY A 550 2.98 12.46 -58.75
N LEU A 551 3.73 12.04 -57.72
CA LEU A 551 3.72 10.66 -57.22
C LEU A 551 2.49 10.32 -56.36
N TRP A 552 1.65 11.30 -56.05
CA TRP A 552 0.48 11.12 -55.18
C TRP A 552 -0.72 10.61 -55.96
N HIS A 553 -1.50 9.75 -55.30
CA HIS A 553 -2.81 9.30 -55.76
C HIS A 553 -3.81 9.33 -54.60
N GLN A 554 -5.09 9.32 -54.95
CA GLN A 554 -6.18 9.39 -53.98
C GLN A 554 -7.07 8.15 -54.08
N LEU A 555 -7.43 7.59 -52.93
CA LEU A 555 -8.43 6.56 -52.79
C LEU A 555 -9.73 7.19 -52.30
N LEU A 556 -10.83 6.94 -52.99
CA LEU A 556 -12.18 7.28 -52.55
C LEU A 556 -12.83 6.05 -51.95
N ILE A 557 -13.25 6.13 -50.69
CA ILE A 557 -13.97 5.06 -50.00
C ILE A 557 -15.46 5.35 -50.11
N SER A 558 -16.16 4.59 -50.95
CA SER A 558 -17.60 4.68 -51.21
C SER A 558 -18.36 3.53 -50.53
N GLY A 559 -19.70 3.62 -50.47
CA GLY A 559 -20.54 2.63 -49.77
C GLY A 559 -20.66 2.85 -48.26
N ASN A 560 -20.30 4.03 -47.75
CA ASN A 560 -20.29 4.35 -46.31
C ASN A 560 -21.58 5.05 -45.82
N GLY A 561 -22.70 4.84 -46.50
CA GLY A 561 -23.96 5.53 -46.20
C GLY A 561 -23.90 7.05 -46.36
N ASN A 562 -24.73 7.77 -45.62
CA ASN A 562 -24.82 9.23 -45.66
C ASN A 562 -24.82 9.86 -44.25
N ARG A 563 -25.08 11.17 -44.14
CA ARG A 563 -25.08 11.90 -42.86
C ARG A 563 -26.15 11.40 -41.88
N TRP A 564 -27.28 10.95 -42.40
CA TRP A 564 -28.47 10.53 -41.62
C TRP A 564 -28.46 9.02 -41.35
N ALA A 565 -27.98 8.23 -42.31
CA ALA A 565 -27.82 6.79 -42.23
C ALA A 565 -26.36 6.42 -42.52
N PRO A 566 -25.44 6.59 -41.55
CA PRO A 566 -24.05 6.23 -41.73
C PRO A 566 -23.89 4.70 -41.83
N ASP A 567 -22.97 4.25 -42.68
CA ASP A 567 -22.68 2.83 -42.87
C ASP A 567 -21.17 2.57 -43.02
N GLY A 568 -20.76 1.30 -42.93
CA GLY A 568 -19.37 0.87 -43.09
C GLY A 568 -18.38 1.70 -42.24
N VAL A 569 -17.35 2.24 -42.90
CA VAL A 569 -16.29 3.01 -42.25
C VAL A 569 -16.82 4.29 -41.59
N ASN A 570 -17.83 4.95 -42.19
CA ASN A 570 -18.41 6.18 -41.63
C ASN A 570 -19.17 5.89 -40.32
N ARG A 571 -19.95 4.80 -40.26
CA ARG A 571 -20.62 4.39 -39.01
C ARG A 571 -19.59 4.09 -37.93
N TRP A 572 -18.60 3.28 -38.26
CA TRP A 572 -17.55 2.88 -37.33
C TRP A 572 -16.77 4.07 -36.75
N LEU A 573 -16.35 5.04 -37.59
CA LEU A 573 -15.66 6.25 -37.11
C LEU A 573 -16.53 7.12 -36.18
N ARG A 574 -17.85 7.13 -36.39
CA ARG A 574 -18.82 7.84 -35.52
C ARG A 574 -19.00 7.13 -34.19
N GLU A 575 -19.12 5.80 -34.19
CA GLU A 575 -19.18 4.98 -32.98
C GLU A 575 -17.92 5.12 -32.13
N LEU A 576 -16.75 5.24 -32.77
CA LEU A 576 -15.48 5.52 -32.10
C LEU A 576 -15.38 6.96 -31.55
N GLY A 577 -16.29 7.86 -31.94
CA GLY A 577 -16.29 9.26 -31.50
C GLY A 577 -15.13 10.10 -32.06
N ILE A 578 -14.58 9.68 -33.21
CA ILE A 578 -13.45 10.36 -33.86
C ILE A 578 -13.79 10.97 -35.22
N PHE A 579 -14.97 10.68 -35.77
CA PHE A 579 -15.41 11.32 -37.02
C PHE A 579 -15.35 12.86 -36.93
N ASN A 580 -14.93 13.53 -38.01
CA ASN A 580 -14.79 14.97 -38.12
C ASN A 580 -13.71 15.62 -37.21
N GLN A 581 -12.63 14.90 -36.89
CA GLN A 581 -11.46 15.52 -36.26
C GLN A 581 -10.60 16.26 -37.29
N ARG A 582 -10.26 17.52 -37.00
CA ARG A 582 -9.23 18.27 -37.72
C ARG A 582 -7.84 17.94 -37.20
N SER A 583 -6.79 18.32 -37.92
CA SER A 583 -5.39 18.05 -37.55
C SER A 583 -5.04 18.39 -36.10
N TYR A 584 -5.48 19.55 -35.60
CA TYR A 584 -5.25 20.01 -34.21
C TYR A 584 -6.16 19.34 -33.16
N GLN A 585 -7.12 18.51 -33.59
CA GLN A 585 -8.07 17.77 -32.74
C GLN A 585 -7.89 16.26 -32.83
N LYS A 586 -6.99 15.78 -33.69
CA LYS A 586 -6.73 14.35 -33.93
C LYS A 586 -6.38 13.67 -32.60
N ARG A 587 -7.13 12.63 -32.26
CA ARG A 587 -6.89 11.80 -31.07
C ARG A 587 -7.26 10.36 -31.36
N LEU A 588 -6.55 9.43 -30.72
CA LEU A 588 -6.94 8.03 -30.74
C LEU A 588 -8.23 7.81 -29.92
N PRO A 589 -9.14 6.92 -30.37
CA PRO A 589 -10.35 6.60 -29.62
C PRO A 589 -10.01 5.89 -28.30
N PRO A 590 -10.81 6.05 -27.24
CA PRO A 590 -10.56 5.40 -25.94
C PRO A 590 -10.40 3.87 -26.03
N GLY A 591 -11.10 3.22 -26.97
CA GLY A 591 -10.99 1.78 -27.22
C GLY A 591 -9.60 1.33 -27.66
N ALA A 592 -8.86 2.17 -28.39
CA ALA A 592 -7.50 1.82 -28.86
C ALA A 592 -6.51 1.62 -27.70
N PHE A 593 -6.73 2.28 -26.56
CA PHE A 593 -5.89 2.12 -25.37
C PHE A 593 -6.17 0.83 -24.58
N ARG A 594 -7.21 0.08 -24.95
CA ARG A 594 -7.57 -1.21 -24.35
C ARG A 594 -7.06 -2.39 -25.18
N LEU A 595 -6.42 -2.15 -26.32
CA LEU A 595 -5.90 -3.17 -27.21
C LEU A 595 -4.70 -3.90 -26.59
N SER A 596 -4.41 -5.10 -27.05
CA SER A 596 -3.19 -5.82 -26.67
C SER A 596 -1.93 -5.10 -27.16
N ASN A 597 -0.77 -5.44 -26.60
CA ASN A 597 0.49 -4.85 -27.05
C ASN A 597 0.79 -5.16 -28.54
N GLU A 598 0.38 -6.32 -29.05
CA GLU A 598 0.52 -6.65 -30.48
C GLU A 598 -0.32 -5.73 -31.36
N GLN A 599 -1.57 -5.45 -30.98
CA GLN A 599 -2.45 -4.58 -31.75
C GLN A 599 -2.09 -3.09 -31.59
N ILE A 600 -1.57 -2.68 -30.43
CA ILE A 600 -0.98 -1.35 -30.26
C ILE A 600 0.25 -1.21 -31.16
N ALA A 601 1.09 -2.23 -31.26
CA ALA A 601 2.23 -2.23 -32.17
C ALA A 601 1.78 -2.10 -33.64
N LEU A 602 0.78 -2.87 -34.07
CA LEU A 602 0.20 -2.76 -35.42
C LEU A 602 -0.35 -1.35 -35.69
N LEU A 603 -1.08 -0.77 -34.73
CA LEU A 603 -1.60 0.60 -34.84
C LEU A 603 -0.48 1.61 -35.01
N LEU A 604 0.56 1.53 -34.18
CA LEU A 604 1.72 2.43 -34.23
C LEU A 604 2.51 2.25 -35.53
N GLN A 605 2.62 1.03 -36.04
CA GLN A 605 3.29 0.73 -37.31
C GLN A 605 2.61 1.46 -38.48
N HIS A 606 1.28 1.44 -38.53
CA HIS A 606 0.49 2.10 -39.57
C HIS A 606 0.38 3.62 -39.38
N LEU A 607 0.31 4.12 -38.14
CA LEU A 607 0.47 5.55 -37.87
C LEU A 607 1.84 6.05 -38.34
N TRP A 608 2.90 5.30 -38.04
CA TRP A 608 4.27 5.65 -38.44
C TRP A 608 4.45 5.64 -39.97
N ALA A 609 3.78 4.74 -40.68
CA ALA A 609 3.78 4.67 -42.14
C ALA A 609 3.22 5.91 -42.86
N THR A 610 2.57 6.81 -42.12
CA THR A 610 2.04 8.09 -42.61
C THR A 610 2.95 9.26 -42.15
N ASP A 611 2.47 10.07 -41.22
CA ASP A 611 3.06 11.33 -40.75
C ASP A 611 4.20 11.15 -39.73
N GLY A 612 4.55 9.92 -39.35
CA GLY A 612 5.55 9.70 -38.31
C GLY A 612 7.00 9.76 -38.81
N SER A 613 7.89 10.35 -38.00
CA SER A 613 9.33 10.45 -38.26
C SER A 613 10.14 10.08 -37.02
N ILE A 614 11.30 9.43 -37.20
CA ILE A 614 12.30 9.23 -36.14
C ILE A 614 13.50 10.11 -36.48
N SER A 615 13.90 10.99 -35.57
CA SER A 615 15.05 11.89 -35.79
C SER A 615 15.93 12.00 -34.53
N PRO A 616 17.23 12.26 -34.70
CA PRO A 616 18.12 12.60 -33.59
C PRO A 616 17.97 14.09 -33.19
N ARG A 617 16.85 14.45 -32.55
CA ARG A 617 16.49 15.76 -31.93
C ARG A 617 16.39 16.99 -32.87
N GLY A 618 15.40 17.86 -32.60
CA GLY A 618 15.56 19.32 -32.81
C GLY A 618 14.57 20.06 -33.72
N ALA A 619 13.44 19.50 -34.14
CA ALA A 619 12.46 20.25 -34.93
C ALA A 619 11.32 20.83 -34.06
N ALA A 620 10.91 22.08 -34.33
CA ALA A 620 9.79 22.75 -33.69
C ALA A 620 8.43 22.27 -34.24
N VAL A 621 8.13 20.99 -34.06
CA VAL A 621 6.83 20.35 -34.36
C VAL A 621 6.52 19.39 -33.21
N TYR A 622 5.25 19.09 -32.94
CA TYR A 622 4.88 18.04 -31.99
C TYR A 622 5.29 16.66 -32.56
N THR A 623 6.52 16.24 -32.32
CA THR A 623 7.06 14.93 -32.73
C THR A 623 7.09 13.95 -31.56
N VAL A 624 6.93 12.66 -31.87
CA VAL A 624 7.28 11.58 -30.93
C VAL A 624 8.74 11.23 -31.20
N ASP A 625 9.64 11.73 -30.36
CA ASP A 625 11.07 11.46 -30.48
C ASP A 625 11.41 10.15 -29.75
N VAL A 626 11.71 9.09 -30.52
CA VAL A 626 12.34 7.88 -30.00
C VAL A 626 13.86 8.09 -30.05
N SER A 627 14.47 8.42 -28.92
CA SER A 627 15.90 8.72 -28.83
C SER A 627 16.67 7.64 -28.06
N GLY A 628 17.93 7.40 -28.46
CA GLY A 628 18.81 6.40 -27.87
C GLY A 628 18.80 5.11 -28.68
N SER A 629 19.97 4.52 -28.90
CA SER A 629 20.12 3.36 -29.79
C SER A 629 19.30 2.16 -29.31
N THR A 630 19.30 1.89 -28.01
CA THR A 630 18.51 0.81 -27.40
C THR A 630 17.00 0.99 -27.57
N GLN A 631 16.49 2.21 -27.41
CA GLN A 631 15.07 2.53 -27.49
C GLN A 631 14.58 2.50 -28.94
N GLN A 632 15.40 2.99 -29.87
CA GLN A 632 15.11 2.92 -31.30
C GLN A 632 15.11 1.47 -31.80
N LEU A 633 16.10 0.65 -31.41
CA LEU A 633 16.09 -0.78 -31.74
C LEU A 633 14.84 -1.50 -31.18
N ARG A 634 14.48 -1.26 -29.92
CA ARG A 634 13.25 -1.82 -29.34
C ARG A 634 11.99 -1.40 -30.08
N PHE A 635 11.91 -0.15 -30.53
CA PHE A 635 10.79 0.30 -31.35
C PHE A 635 10.76 -0.47 -32.67
N LEU A 636 11.89 -0.63 -33.35
CA LEU A 636 11.99 -1.40 -34.59
C LEU A 636 11.69 -2.89 -34.39
N ASP A 637 11.99 -3.48 -33.23
CA ASP A 637 11.72 -4.88 -32.92
C ASP A 637 10.24 -5.11 -32.57
N LYS A 638 9.62 -4.19 -31.82
CA LYS A 638 8.26 -4.36 -31.31
C LYS A 638 7.19 -3.80 -32.24
N VAL A 639 7.44 -2.64 -32.85
CA VAL A 639 6.49 -1.96 -33.74
C VAL A 639 6.80 -2.26 -35.20
N GLY A 640 8.08 -2.33 -35.57
CA GLY A 640 8.48 -2.52 -36.95
C GLY A 640 8.13 -1.32 -37.84
N ALA A 641 8.22 -1.51 -39.14
CA ALA A 641 7.99 -0.49 -40.15
C ALA A 641 7.09 -1.02 -41.26
N PHE A 642 6.30 -0.14 -41.88
CA PHE A 642 5.43 -0.49 -43.00
C PHE A 642 5.52 0.56 -44.12
N GLY A 643 5.28 0.12 -45.36
CA GLY A 643 5.25 0.98 -46.55
C GLY A 643 6.51 1.86 -46.70
N PRO A 644 6.36 3.20 -46.84
CA PRO A 644 7.49 4.11 -47.08
C PRO A 644 8.57 4.11 -46.00
N ARG A 645 8.24 3.64 -44.78
CA ARG A 645 9.17 3.62 -43.65
C ARG A 645 10.00 2.34 -43.59
N ALA A 646 9.66 1.31 -44.35
CA ALA A 646 10.33 0.01 -44.28
C ALA A 646 11.82 0.06 -44.69
N ALA A 647 12.15 0.72 -45.81
CA ALA A 647 13.54 0.85 -46.25
C ALA A 647 14.39 1.75 -45.32
N PRO A 648 13.93 2.97 -44.92
CA PRO A 648 14.61 3.78 -43.91
C PRO A 648 14.81 3.05 -42.58
N ALA A 649 13.83 2.27 -42.12
CA ALA A 649 13.93 1.50 -40.89
C ALA A 649 15.02 0.43 -40.93
N ARG A 650 15.17 -0.27 -42.07
CA ARG A 650 16.28 -1.24 -42.26
C ARG A 650 17.64 -0.55 -42.26
N ALA A 651 17.76 0.58 -42.95
CA ALA A 651 18.98 1.37 -42.95
C ALA A 651 19.32 1.88 -41.54
N LEU A 652 18.33 2.40 -40.82
CA LEU A 652 18.49 2.85 -39.43
C LEU A 652 18.91 1.69 -38.51
N ARG A 653 18.29 0.51 -38.63
CA ARG A 653 18.68 -0.67 -37.85
C ARG A 653 20.16 -1.00 -38.02
N ALA A 654 20.65 -1.05 -39.26
CA ALA A 654 22.05 -1.36 -39.54
C ALA A 654 23.01 -0.36 -38.87
N VAL A 655 22.66 0.94 -38.89
CA VAL A 655 23.44 1.99 -38.20
C VAL A 655 23.40 1.80 -36.68
N LEU A 656 22.23 1.50 -36.12
CA LEU A 656 22.05 1.36 -34.68
C LEU A 656 22.73 0.12 -34.10
N GLU A 657 22.72 -1.01 -34.81
CA GLU A 657 23.41 -2.24 -34.42
C GLU A 657 24.93 -2.05 -34.42
N ALA A 658 25.46 -1.20 -35.31
CA ALA A 658 26.86 -0.81 -35.33
C ALA A 658 27.22 0.27 -34.29
N THR A 659 26.24 0.91 -33.65
CA THR A 659 26.46 1.99 -32.68
C THR A 659 26.68 1.42 -31.29
N MET A 660 27.89 1.59 -30.73
CA MET A 660 28.14 1.26 -29.32
C MET A 660 27.28 2.14 -28.40
N PRO A 661 26.41 1.56 -27.55
CA PRO A 661 25.64 2.33 -26.58
C PRO A 661 26.57 3.04 -25.60
N ASN A 662 26.50 4.38 -25.54
CA ASN A 662 27.27 5.15 -24.57
C ASN A 662 26.56 5.14 -23.21
N THR A 663 26.98 4.26 -22.30
CA THR A 663 26.45 4.11 -20.94
C THR A 663 26.88 5.22 -19.98
N ASN A 664 27.75 6.16 -20.39
CA ASN A 664 28.24 7.24 -19.51
C ASN A 664 27.14 8.25 -19.09
N THR A 665 25.93 8.12 -19.64
CA THR A 665 24.76 8.92 -19.25
C THR A 665 23.80 8.19 -18.29
N ASP A 666 24.00 6.89 -18.04
CA ASP A 666 23.24 6.11 -17.05
C ASP A 666 23.91 6.22 -15.68
N THR A 667 23.71 7.36 -15.04
CA THR A 667 24.25 7.62 -13.69
C THR A 667 23.31 7.05 -12.63
N ILE A 668 23.83 6.09 -11.87
CA ILE A 668 23.27 5.68 -10.58
C ILE A 668 23.52 6.85 -9.60
N PRO A 669 22.54 7.27 -8.77
CA PRO A 669 22.78 8.27 -7.73
C PRO A 669 24.01 7.91 -6.90
N ILE A 670 24.83 8.90 -6.51
CA ILE A 670 26.09 8.66 -5.79
C ILE A 670 25.82 7.84 -4.52
N GLU A 671 24.71 8.09 -3.85
CA GLU A 671 24.26 7.43 -2.62
C GLU A 671 23.95 5.95 -2.87
N MET A 672 23.23 5.64 -3.95
CA MET A 672 22.99 4.26 -4.40
C MET A 672 24.29 3.58 -4.85
N PHE A 673 25.20 4.31 -5.48
CA PHE A 673 26.50 3.78 -5.85
C PHE A 673 27.38 3.50 -4.63
N GLN A 674 27.24 4.24 -3.52
CA GLN A 674 27.90 3.91 -2.24
C GLN A 674 27.38 2.60 -1.65
N GLN A 675 26.08 2.31 -1.75
CA GLN A 675 25.53 1.01 -1.36
C GLN A 675 26.03 -0.12 -2.26
N VAL A 676 26.13 0.11 -3.57
CA VAL A 676 26.73 -0.87 -4.49
C VAL A 676 28.21 -1.09 -4.13
N LYS A 677 28.96 -0.04 -3.79
CA LYS A 677 30.36 -0.14 -3.34
C LYS A 677 30.50 -0.93 -2.03
N SER A 678 29.60 -0.77 -1.07
CA SER A 678 29.64 -1.54 0.19
C SER A 678 29.39 -3.03 -0.06
N ILE A 679 28.41 -3.37 -0.90
CA ILE A 679 28.13 -4.76 -1.30
C ILE A 679 29.30 -5.35 -2.10
N MET A 680 29.89 -4.57 -3.01
CA MET A 680 31.07 -4.98 -3.76
C MET A 680 32.25 -5.28 -2.83
N ARG A 681 32.49 -4.46 -1.80
CA ARG A 681 33.50 -4.72 -0.77
C ARG A 681 33.20 -6.01 0.01
N ALA A 682 31.96 -6.19 0.46
CA ALA A 682 31.55 -7.40 1.18
C ALA A 682 31.72 -8.68 0.36
N LYS A 683 31.56 -8.60 -0.97
CA LYS A 683 31.74 -9.72 -1.90
C LYS A 683 33.15 -9.83 -2.50
N GLY A 684 34.10 -8.99 -2.07
CA GLY A 684 35.47 -8.98 -2.59
C GLY A 684 35.59 -8.59 -4.08
N ILE A 685 34.58 -7.92 -4.64
CA ILE A 685 34.56 -7.53 -6.06
C ILE A 685 35.17 -6.14 -6.21
N SER A 686 36.34 -6.04 -6.84
CA SER A 686 36.95 -4.75 -7.16
C SER A 686 36.18 -4.00 -8.25
N GLN A 687 36.33 -2.68 -8.33
CA GLN A 687 35.68 -1.91 -9.41
C GLN A 687 36.13 -2.35 -10.81
N ARG A 688 37.40 -2.72 -10.97
CA ARG A 688 37.91 -3.32 -12.20
C ARG A 688 37.23 -4.66 -12.49
N ALA A 689 37.08 -5.53 -11.49
CA ALA A 689 36.39 -6.81 -11.67
C ALA A 689 34.90 -6.63 -12.01
N MET A 690 34.24 -5.63 -11.44
CA MET A 690 32.85 -5.28 -11.75
C MET A 690 32.70 -4.68 -13.15
N ALA A 691 33.62 -3.79 -13.56
CA ALA A 691 33.65 -3.22 -14.91
C ALA A 691 33.91 -4.32 -15.96
N ALA A 692 34.87 -5.22 -15.70
CA ALA A 692 35.15 -6.38 -16.55
C ALA A 692 33.94 -7.33 -16.66
N ARG A 693 33.26 -7.65 -15.55
CA ARG A 693 32.05 -8.48 -15.56
C ARG A 693 30.86 -7.85 -16.29
N ARG A 694 30.82 -6.51 -16.40
CA ARG A 694 29.81 -5.77 -17.18
C ARG A 694 30.22 -5.56 -18.64
N GLY A 695 31.43 -5.97 -19.04
CA GLY A 695 31.96 -5.73 -20.39
C GLY A 695 32.27 -4.26 -20.67
N THR A 696 32.48 -3.44 -19.63
CA THR A 696 32.75 -1.99 -19.76
C THR A 696 34.21 -1.69 -19.41
N ALA A 697 34.87 -0.80 -20.15
CA ALA A 697 36.18 -0.29 -19.78
C ALA A 697 36.10 0.45 -18.43
N TYR A 698 37.15 0.34 -17.60
CA TYR A 698 37.24 1.07 -16.35
C TYR A 698 37.38 2.58 -16.64
N GLY A 699 36.27 3.31 -16.59
CA GLY A 699 36.22 4.78 -16.51
C GLY A 699 35.88 5.17 -15.08
N GLY A 700 36.60 6.17 -14.55
CA GLY A 700 36.53 6.62 -13.15
C GLY A 700 35.15 7.01 -12.66
#